data_AF-A0A938L8P9-F1
#
_entry.id   AF-A0A938L8P9-F1
#
_cell.length_a   1.000
_cell.length_b   1.000
_cell.length_c   1.000
_cell.angle_alpha   90.00
_cell.angle_beta   90.00
_cell.angle_gamma   90.00
#
_symmetry.space_group_name_H-M   'P 1'
#
loop_
_entity.id
_entity.type
_entity.pdbx_description
1 polymer ?
#
loop_
_entity_poly.entity_id
_entity_poly.type
_entity_poly.pdbx_seq_one_letter_code
_entity_poly.pdbx_strand_id
1 'polypeptide(L)'
;MKRMLVASLYLLAGLAPLAAQDSPKSSVAVAARGAEFARADALLAEIAAARLALDVERKASDVEKRLDAIAARAADANAYPGRDDVLVELLGARAELYARSGQSEKLAAALEAGAPSGPKLEALRARYGDARQAESSDDRIAKIVDEVLRTGNTAGLNNVGVRVVSELSRRARAEGKRASSRIDPLVLLNTMAPAEVARIVEELGVDGDDDWIERLIDMLGQGVIKSGDEWWLDQPAGSDPPRRIAHPVWTRFLETHARQPGFLMQVEDTLRVYAWRNALTPVLREALGELARGDDHSIALRIIKVVDVPASEGCRGVLRDALQSPIAKVRLAAARALRARYPELNDLLGLASDTDPGVREFVAASFGPYNVDSNVSAARVTLKVEGRARDVLAQLARDPAREVRLQVAHALAMNPNLADQFDLSLELARDPDIGVRCMILRREDPIERRAQILLLTAVQPEPAVIEATSQALRGALQGDPRSGPVALDCPAFVDALIAHLRNPAANAISDWPNYGLVERLLENPGVRNELMRLAVRSPKDTHNLTTRLMSYMRSQDSRPAAIRLAGTSADQLREFLVKAGATEQKEHLENLTEFISLAGEPAAQALRSTLAAGGAGKALGLLAAASAAASIGPQAHDEILACARNPAWLELKVSRELLNMVWRILREGPRVELDALQHKLLQDPAAKSSFVRLFVHAACSAKPPSSALAETLLAVSPDGELDWTEVQQIALRALTAPVSDATVQRVIELRLPGTAGLDAMSRLRDPRFLPELRNAALTGRASTGAESSPGEVAVQGLVNYMNDEAVACLLEIAERNASLRTACLNGLAAIRTLQEEKERWAGRATSESARAKALDELVALLDSKDEKVRAGAVTSIGTLGGTEHSPRLVRLLQDPAPLVREAAQKAIERLAAVPTSAAGPGKQ
;
A
#
# COMPACT_ATOMS: atom_id res chain seq x y z
N MET A 1 5.63 54.01 13.89
CA MET A 1 4.85 55.25 13.66
C MET A 1 5.71 56.49 13.33
N LYS A 2 6.67 56.95 14.15
CA LYS A 2 7.48 58.16 13.85
C LYS A 2 8.28 58.10 12.52
N ARG A 3 8.87 56.94 12.16
CA ARG A 3 9.59 56.77 10.87
C ARG A 3 8.68 56.79 9.63
N MET A 4 7.42 56.36 9.73
CA MET A 4 6.45 56.44 8.63
C MET A 4 5.95 57.87 8.42
N LEU A 5 5.76 58.65 9.51
CA LEU A 5 5.34 60.05 9.43
C LEU A 5 6.38 60.93 8.71
N VAL A 6 7.67 60.65 8.90
CA VAL A 6 8.77 61.35 8.23
C VAL A 6 8.77 61.03 6.72
N ALA A 7 8.58 59.76 6.34
CA ALA A 7 8.49 59.37 4.93
C ALA A 7 7.27 59.99 4.22
N SER A 8 6.13 60.12 4.90
CA SER A 8 4.91 60.75 4.35
C SER A 8 5.05 62.27 4.19
N LEU A 9 5.80 62.96 5.07
CA LEU A 9 6.12 64.38 4.92
C LEU A 9 7.09 64.64 3.74
N TYR A 10 8.02 63.71 3.47
CA TYR A 10 8.91 63.78 2.30
C TYR A 10 8.17 63.59 0.96
N LEU A 11 7.08 62.80 0.95
CA LEU A 11 6.24 62.60 -0.25
C LEU A 11 5.30 63.79 -0.53
N LEU A 12 4.87 64.52 0.50
CA LEU A 12 4.01 65.70 0.37
C LEU A 12 4.78 66.96 -0.07
N ALA A 13 6.06 67.10 0.26
CA ALA A 13 6.89 68.20 -0.23
C ALA A 13 7.32 68.06 -1.71
N GLY A 14 7.19 66.85 -2.29
CA GLY A 14 7.57 66.54 -3.67
C GLY A 14 6.43 66.60 -4.70
N LEU A 15 5.18 66.89 -4.30
CA LEU A 15 4.01 66.81 -5.17
C LEU A 15 3.05 68.01 -5.01
N ALA A 16 3.26 69.09 -5.80
CA ALA A 16 2.22 69.89 -6.48
C ALA A 16 2.76 71.23 -7.07
N PRO A 17 2.32 71.69 -8.26
CA PRO A 17 1.95 70.94 -9.45
C PRO A 17 2.61 71.44 -10.76
N LEU A 18 2.86 70.49 -11.66
CA LEU A 18 2.78 70.68 -13.11
C LEU A 18 1.32 71.01 -13.48
N ALA A 19 0.99 72.28 -13.72
CA ALA A 19 -0.17 72.69 -14.51
C ALA A 19 -0.07 74.17 -14.92
N ALA A 20 -0.46 74.44 -16.18
CA ALA A 20 -0.69 75.75 -16.83
C ALA A 20 0.44 76.30 -17.72
N GLN A 21 0.47 75.81 -18.97
CA GLN A 21 0.76 76.62 -20.15
C GLN A 21 -0.54 77.35 -20.57
N ASP A 22 -0.55 78.69 -20.52
CA ASP A 22 -1.17 79.64 -21.46
C ASP A 22 -1.28 81.05 -20.83
N SER A 23 -0.80 82.06 -21.55
CA SER A 23 -0.65 83.49 -21.15
C SER A 23 -2.00 84.27 -21.08
N PRO A 24 -2.15 85.53 -20.54
CA PRO A 24 -1.14 86.60 -20.40
C PRO A 24 -1.17 87.54 -19.13
N LYS A 25 0.04 88.02 -18.78
CA LYS A 25 0.44 89.39 -18.34
C LYS A 25 -0.18 90.13 -17.13
N SER A 26 -0.98 89.52 -16.25
CA SER A 26 -1.33 90.17 -14.95
C SER A 26 -1.00 89.35 -13.68
N SER A 27 -0.50 88.12 -13.81
CA SER A 27 -0.23 87.22 -12.67
C SER A 27 1.23 87.15 -12.21
N VAL A 28 2.18 87.79 -12.91
CA VAL A 28 3.63 87.63 -12.64
C VAL A 28 4.06 88.24 -11.29
N ALA A 29 3.44 89.32 -10.84
CA ALA A 29 3.75 89.93 -9.53
C ALA A 29 3.14 89.18 -8.34
N VAL A 30 1.98 88.53 -8.53
CA VAL A 30 1.31 87.72 -7.48
C VAL A 30 1.95 86.33 -7.38
N ALA A 31 2.34 85.73 -8.52
CA ALA A 31 3.07 84.47 -8.56
C ALA A 31 4.49 84.60 -7.99
N ALA A 32 5.18 85.73 -8.19
CA ALA A 32 6.49 85.99 -7.61
C ALA A 32 6.45 86.13 -6.08
N ARG A 33 5.46 86.86 -5.51
CA ARG A 33 5.26 86.95 -4.05
C ARG A 33 4.83 85.61 -3.43
N GLY A 34 3.98 84.83 -4.12
CA GLY A 34 3.60 83.49 -3.67
C GLY A 34 4.77 82.50 -3.63
N ALA A 35 5.69 82.58 -4.60
CA ALA A 35 6.89 81.75 -4.64
C ALA A 35 7.92 82.12 -3.55
N GLU A 36 8.00 83.40 -3.15
CA GLU A 36 8.90 83.86 -2.08
C GLU A 36 8.43 83.43 -0.67
N PHE A 37 7.11 83.46 -0.38
CA PHE A 37 6.57 82.92 0.87
C PHE A 37 6.67 81.38 0.94
N ALA A 38 6.42 80.68 -0.18
CA ALA A 38 6.61 79.23 -0.25
C ALA A 38 8.08 78.81 -0.02
N ARG A 39 9.05 79.67 -0.34
CA ARG A 39 10.49 79.42 -0.07
C ARG A 39 10.81 79.46 1.42
N ALA A 40 10.23 80.39 2.20
CA ALA A 40 10.44 80.47 3.64
C ALA A 40 9.85 79.25 4.36
N ASP A 41 8.63 78.86 4.03
CA ASP A 41 7.95 77.70 4.63
C ASP A 41 8.66 76.38 4.30
N ALA A 42 9.17 76.23 3.08
CA ALA A 42 9.95 75.05 2.69
C ALA A 42 11.25 74.94 3.48
N LEU A 43 11.99 76.03 3.66
CA LEU A 43 13.23 76.03 4.44
C LEU A 43 12.97 75.77 5.94
N LEU A 44 11.89 76.33 6.51
CA LEU A 44 11.48 76.05 7.89
C LEU A 44 11.10 74.56 8.08
N ALA A 45 10.40 73.96 7.12
CA ALA A 45 10.07 72.54 7.14
C ALA A 45 11.33 71.65 7.06
N GLU A 46 12.31 72.03 6.24
CA GLU A 46 13.60 71.34 6.16
C GLU A 46 14.40 71.46 7.48
N ILE A 47 14.39 72.62 8.14
CA ILE A 47 15.01 72.84 9.46
C ILE A 47 14.33 71.98 10.53
N ALA A 48 12.99 71.92 10.53
CA ALA A 48 12.23 71.07 11.44
C ALA A 48 12.53 69.58 11.22
N ALA A 49 12.66 69.14 9.97
CA ALA A 49 13.06 67.78 9.64
C ALA A 49 14.50 67.46 10.07
N ALA A 50 15.41 68.43 9.97
CA ALA A 50 16.77 68.30 10.48
C ALA A 50 16.80 68.16 12.01
N ARG A 51 15.97 68.93 12.73
CA ARG A 51 15.81 68.78 14.20
C ARG A 51 15.23 67.43 14.57
N LEU A 52 14.20 66.95 13.87
CA LEU A 52 13.65 65.63 14.13
C LEU A 52 14.67 64.51 13.84
N ALA A 53 15.56 64.70 12.87
CA ALA A 53 16.65 63.78 12.59
C ALA A 53 17.68 63.70 13.73
N LEU A 54 17.81 64.73 14.56
CA LEU A 54 18.63 64.70 15.79
C LEU A 54 18.05 63.76 16.86
N ASP A 55 16.74 63.50 16.84
CA ASP A 55 16.07 62.62 17.81
C ASP A 55 16.04 61.14 17.39
N VAL A 56 16.41 60.82 16.13
CA VAL A 56 16.25 59.47 15.54
C VAL A 56 17.61 58.79 15.24
N GLU A 57 18.65 59.13 15.99
CA GLU A 57 20.00 58.52 15.93
C GLU A 57 20.66 58.54 14.53
N ARG A 58 20.70 59.71 13.86
CA ARG A 58 21.57 59.92 12.68
C ARG A 58 22.92 60.53 13.08
N LYS A 59 23.98 60.29 12.29
CA LYS A 59 25.31 60.89 12.50
C LYS A 59 25.23 62.41 12.49
N ALA A 60 25.72 63.06 13.55
CA ALA A 60 25.70 64.51 13.74
C ALA A 60 26.32 65.29 12.56
N SER A 61 27.37 64.74 11.94
CA SER A 61 28.03 65.31 10.76
C SER A 61 27.11 65.46 9.55
N ASP A 62 26.15 64.55 9.39
CA ASP A 62 25.24 64.56 8.24
C ASP A 62 24.12 65.59 8.45
N VAL A 63 23.71 65.80 9.71
CA VAL A 63 22.78 66.88 10.08
C VAL A 63 23.47 68.23 9.94
N GLU A 64 24.73 68.36 10.36
CA GLU A 64 25.52 69.60 10.20
C GLU A 64 25.62 69.99 8.72
N LYS A 65 26.05 69.08 7.83
CA LYS A 65 26.11 69.32 6.38
C LYS A 65 24.78 69.75 5.77
N ARG A 66 23.66 69.20 6.26
CA ARG A 66 22.31 69.59 5.81
C ARG A 66 21.96 71.00 6.25
N LEU A 67 22.22 71.34 7.51
CA LEU A 67 22.01 72.69 8.03
C LEU A 67 22.89 73.71 7.29
N ASP A 68 24.12 73.34 6.91
CA ASP A 68 25.01 74.18 6.11
C ASP A 68 24.45 74.42 4.69
N ALA A 69 23.91 73.37 4.06
CA ALA A 69 23.27 73.49 2.75
C ALA A 69 22.00 74.36 2.80
N ILE A 70 21.21 74.25 3.87
CA ILE A 70 20.05 75.10 4.13
C ILE A 70 20.51 76.56 4.35
N ALA A 71 21.59 76.76 5.12
CA ALA A 71 22.19 78.08 5.35
C ALA A 71 22.61 78.76 4.04
N ALA A 72 23.29 78.02 3.16
CA ALA A 72 23.71 78.52 1.85
C ALA A 72 22.52 78.93 0.98
N ARG A 73 21.41 78.17 1.03
CA ARG A 73 20.16 78.47 0.29
C ARG A 73 19.37 79.64 0.88
N ALA A 74 19.50 79.89 2.17
CA ALA A 74 18.89 81.03 2.89
C ALA A 74 19.71 82.34 2.76
N ALA A 75 20.99 82.23 2.42
CA ALA A 75 21.91 83.36 2.26
C ALA A 75 21.75 84.14 0.94
N ASP A 76 20.98 83.61 -0.02
CA ASP A 76 20.81 84.14 -1.37
C ASP A 76 20.17 85.57 -1.41
N ALA A 77 20.62 86.42 -2.34
CA ALA A 77 20.66 87.89 -2.18
C ALA A 77 19.34 88.68 -2.33
N ASN A 78 18.20 88.05 -2.64
CA ASN A 78 16.91 88.72 -2.66
C ASN A 78 16.19 88.50 -1.33
N ALA A 79 15.98 89.57 -0.55
CA ALA A 79 15.26 89.52 0.73
C ALA A 79 13.81 89.04 0.53
N TYR A 80 13.56 87.75 0.77
CA TYR A 80 12.22 87.19 0.77
C TYR A 80 11.56 87.41 2.14
N PRO A 81 10.22 87.62 2.20
CA PRO A 81 9.50 87.75 3.46
C PRO A 81 9.68 86.48 4.32
N GLY A 82 10.06 86.64 5.60
CA GLY A 82 10.28 85.51 6.52
C GLY A 82 11.72 84.97 6.59
N ARG A 83 12.68 85.59 5.87
CA ARG A 83 14.11 85.21 5.93
C ARG A 83 14.70 85.23 7.35
N ASP A 84 14.35 86.23 8.15
CA ASP A 84 14.88 86.37 9.52
C ASP A 84 14.39 85.24 10.43
N ASP A 85 13.13 84.80 10.28
CA ASP A 85 12.60 83.64 11.00
C ASP A 85 13.31 82.34 10.62
N VAL A 86 13.61 82.15 9.32
CA VAL A 86 14.40 81.01 8.82
C VAL A 86 15.81 81.02 9.43
N LEU A 87 16.47 82.17 9.48
CA LEU A 87 17.81 82.30 10.08
C LEU A 87 17.81 82.04 11.59
N VAL A 88 16.81 82.53 12.32
CA VAL A 88 16.67 82.29 13.77
C VAL A 88 16.41 80.80 14.06
N GLU A 89 15.53 80.15 13.30
CA GLU A 89 15.29 78.70 13.49
C GLU A 89 16.49 77.85 13.08
N LEU A 90 17.23 78.26 12.05
CA LEU A 90 18.47 77.60 11.63
C LEU A 90 19.56 77.71 12.70
N LEU A 91 19.73 78.90 13.29
CA LEU A 91 20.62 79.12 14.43
C LEU A 91 20.20 78.27 15.64
N GLY A 92 18.90 78.21 15.95
CA GLY A 92 18.39 77.35 17.02
C GLY A 92 18.66 75.86 16.78
N ALA A 93 18.54 75.39 15.53
CA ALA A 93 18.84 74.00 15.17
C ALA A 93 20.34 73.67 15.26
N ARG A 94 21.22 74.61 14.86
CA ARG A 94 22.68 74.48 15.04
C ARG A 94 23.08 74.51 16.52
N ALA A 95 22.49 75.41 17.31
CA ALA A 95 22.74 75.46 18.73
C ALA A 95 22.35 74.14 19.42
N GLU A 96 21.19 73.57 19.06
CA GLU A 96 20.76 72.26 19.57
C GLU A 96 21.68 71.12 19.13
N LEU A 97 22.11 71.09 17.85
CA LEU A 97 23.11 70.14 17.35
C LEU A 97 24.43 70.23 18.12
N TYR A 98 24.99 71.44 18.29
CA TYR A 98 26.28 71.66 18.94
C TYR A 98 26.22 71.42 20.46
N ALA A 99 25.10 71.75 21.10
CA ALA A 99 24.86 71.41 22.50
C ALA A 99 24.79 69.89 22.71
N ARG A 100 24.06 69.15 21.86
CA ARG A 100 23.96 67.68 21.94
C ARG A 100 25.28 66.97 21.58
N SER A 101 26.06 67.54 20.67
CA SER A 101 27.35 66.98 20.26
C SER A 101 28.54 67.43 21.11
N GLY A 102 28.33 68.32 22.09
CA GLY A 102 29.36 68.80 23.01
C GLY A 102 30.40 69.74 22.38
N GLN A 103 30.09 70.37 21.25
CA GLN A 103 31.00 71.28 20.54
C GLN A 103 30.83 72.73 21.06
N SER A 104 31.33 72.98 22.28
CA SER A 104 31.14 74.25 23.01
C SER A 104 31.67 75.48 22.27
N GLU A 105 32.80 75.38 21.57
CA GLU A 105 33.36 76.49 20.78
C GLU A 105 32.49 76.84 19.57
N LYS A 106 31.99 75.84 18.84
CA LYS A 106 31.08 76.07 17.71
C LYS A 106 29.71 76.55 18.17
N LEU A 107 29.23 76.10 19.33
CA LEU A 107 28.02 76.61 19.95
C LEU A 107 28.15 78.09 20.29
N ALA A 108 29.28 78.49 20.90
CA ALA A 108 29.57 79.89 21.20
C ALA A 108 29.67 80.73 19.91
N ALA A 109 30.42 80.25 18.91
CA ALA A 109 30.54 80.92 17.63
C ALA A 109 29.20 81.06 16.89
N ALA A 110 28.32 80.05 16.94
CA ALA A 110 27.00 80.10 16.32
C ALA A 110 26.05 81.09 17.03
N LEU A 111 26.15 81.24 18.35
CA LEU A 111 25.34 82.22 19.10
C LEU A 111 25.85 83.68 18.94
N GLU A 112 27.12 83.84 18.55
CA GLU A 112 27.75 85.14 18.27
C GLU A 112 27.62 85.56 16.79
N ALA A 113 27.55 84.61 15.84
CA ALA A 113 27.47 84.88 14.41
C ALA A 113 26.06 85.28 13.92
N GLY A 114 25.76 86.58 13.98
CA GLY A 114 24.96 87.35 13.01
C GLY A 114 23.58 86.84 12.56
N ALA A 115 22.51 87.26 13.27
CA ALA A 115 21.14 87.46 12.76
C ALA A 115 20.42 88.53 13.62
N PRO A 116 19.40 89.26 13.11
CA PRO A 116 18.93 90.51 13.73
C PRO A 116 18.33 90.30 15.12
N SER A 117 18.58 91.27 16.00
CA SER A 117 18.12 91.30 17.39
C SER A 117 16.61 91.09 17.52
N GLY A 118 16.20 90.11 18.32
CA GLY A 118 14.80 89.82 18.63
C GLY A 118 14.62 88.84 19.80
N PRO A 119 13.42 88.77 20.41
CA PRO A 119 13.17 88.05 21.66
C PRO A 119 13.43 86.53 21.58
N LYS A 120 13.32 85.92 20.40
CA LYS A 120 13.66 84.50 20.19
C LYS A 120 15.16 84.22 20.27
N LEU A 121 16.02 85.14 19.81
CA LEU A 121 17.48 85.00 19.90
C LEU A 121 17.97 85.15 21.34
N GLU A 122 17.36 86.08 22.09
CA GLU A 122 17.62 86.23 23.53
C GLU A 122 17.17 85.00 24.32
N ALA A 123 16.03 84.39 23.98
CA ALA A 123 15.60 83.12 24.56
C ALA A 123 16.56 81.96 24.26
N LEU A 124 17.13 81.90 23.04
CA LEU A 124 18.17 80.91 22.70
C LEU A 124 19.48 81.16 23.47
N ARG A 125 19.90 82.42 23.61
CA ARG A 125 21.06 82.80 24.44
C ARG A 125 20.83 82.53 25.92
N ALA A 126 19.64 82.74 26.45
CA ALA A 126 19.31 82.37 27.83
C ALA A 126 19.29 80.84 28.01
N ARG A 127 18.80 80.10 27.01
CA ARG A 127 18.71 78.62 27.07
C ARG A 127 20.06 77.91 26.94
N TYR A 128 21.02 78.51 26.22
CA TYR A 128 22.32 77.87 25.92
C TYR A 128 23.55 78.69 26.35
N GLY A 129 23.38 79.88 26.93
CA GLY A 129 24.45 80.84 27.25
C GLY A 129 25.30 80.49 28.47
N ASP A 130 24.78 79.68 29.40
CA ASP A 130 25.53 79.22 30.58
C ASP A 130 26.51 78.08 30.27
N ALA A 131 26.64 77.65 29.01
CA ALA A 131 27.58 76.61 28.58
C ALA A 131 29.07 76.99 28.69
N ARG A 132 29.41 78.17 29.22
CA ARG A 132 30.80 78.58 29.54
C ARG A 132 31.32 78.05 30.89
N GLN A 133 30.49 77.39 31.73
CA GLN A 133 30.91 76.80 33.02
C GLN A 133 30.62 75.28 33.16
N ALA A 134 30.66 74.51 32.07
CA ALA A 134 30.77 73.06 32.20
C ALA A 134 32.26 72.69 32.33
N GLU A 135 32.62 71.98 33.41
CA GLU A 135 33.91 71.25 33.54
C GLU A 135 34.29 70.69 32.17
N SER A 136 35.56 70.84 31.78
CA SER A 136 36.12 70.25 30.57
C SER A 136 35.49 68.88 30.37
N SER A 137 34.84 68.70 29.21
CA SER A 137 34.11 67.47 28.99
C SER A 137 35.02 66.23 29.08
N ASP A 138 36.34 66.41 29.05
CA ASP A 138 37.35 65.38 29.24
C ASP A 138 37.63 65.09 30.73
N ASP A 139 37.57 66.08 31.62
CA ASP A 139 37.69 65.87 33.08
C ASP A 139 36.50 65.09 33.64
N ARG A 140 35.31 65.35 33.11
CA ARG A 140 34.10 64.60 33.47
C ARG A 140 34.17 63.16 32.98
N ILE A 141 34.74 62.92 31.79
CA ILE A 141 34.97 61.58 31.25
C ILE A 141 36.02 60.84 32.09
N ALA A 142 37.12 61.50 32.45
CA ALA A 142 38.17 60.94 33.30
C ALA A 142 37.61 60.50 34.67
N LYS A 143 36.79 61.34 35.33
CA LYS A 143 36.12 60.98 36.59
C LYS A 143 35.17 59.79 36.46
N ILE A 144 34.41 59.71 35.37
CA ILE A 144 33.52 58.58 35.10
C ILE A 144 34.33 57.29 34.87
N VAL A 145 35.42 57.36 34.09
CA VAL A 145 36.31 56.22 33.86
C VAL A 145 36.98 55.77 35.17
N ASP A 146 37.49 56.70 35.99
CA ASP A 146 38.08 56.39 37.30
C ASP A 146 37.08 55.70 38.22
N GLU A 147 35.83 56.18 38.25
CA GLU A 147 34.78 55.55 39.06
C GLU A 147 34.43 54.14 38.56
N VAL A 148 34.38 53.95 37.24
CA VAL A 148 34.15 52.62 36.64
C VAL A 148 35.27 51.67 37.03
N LEU A 149 36.54 52.04 36.79
CA LEU A 149 37.72 51.21 37.07
C LEU A 149 37.84 50.86 38.57
N ARG A 150 37.35 51.74 39.45
CA ARG A 150 37.34 51.53 40.91
C ARG A 150 36.20 50.65 41.40
N THR A 151 34.99 50.82 40.85
CA THR A 151 33.75 50.28 41.46
C THR A 151 33.19 49.02 40.81
N GLY A 152 33.48 48.73 39.54
CA GLY A 152 32.80 47.64 38.82
C GLY A 152 31.71 48.11 37.87
N ASN A 153 31.17 49.32 38.08
CA ASN A 153 29.87 49.69 37.53
C ASN A 153 29.96 50.32 36.14
N THR A 154 29.70 49.52 35.11
CA THR A 154 29.76 49.94 33.70
C THR A 154 28.55 50.77 33.23
N ALA A 155 27.52 50.95 34.06
CA ALA A 155 26.30 51.69 33.67
C ALA A 155 26.57 53.14 33.24
N GLY A 156 27.60 53.77 33.80
CA GLY A 156 28.03 55.13 33.44
C GLY A 156 28.66 55.25 32.05
N LEU A 157 29.20 54.16 31.48
CA LEU A 157 29.88 54.16 30.18
C LEU A 157 28.90 54.32 29.01
N ASN A 158 27.69 53.78 29.13
CA ASN A 158 26.65 53.82 28.10
C ASN A 158 26.20 55.25 27.74
N ASN A 159 26.30 56.19 28.68
CA ASN A 159 25.86 57.58 28.50
C ASN A 159 26.93 58.49 27.86
N VAL A 160 28.18 58.01 27.75
CA VAL A 160 29.33 58.81 27.27
C VAL A 160 29.80 58.36 25.87
N GLY A 161 29.49 57.12 25.48
CA GLY A 161 29.68 56.62 24.11
C GLY A 161 31.15 56.55 23.68
N VAL A 162 31.42 56.84 22.40
CA VAL A 162 32.76 56.71 21.76
C VAL A 162 33.84 57.57 22.43
N ARG A 163 33.46 58.60 23.20
CA ARG A 163 34.41 59.53 23.82
C ARG A 163 35.20 58.92 24.97
N VAL A 164 34.71 57.82 25.55
CA VAL A 164 35.45 57.08 26.60
C VAL A 164 36.64 56.31 26.02
N VAL A 165 36.63 56.00 24.72
CA VAL A 165 37.67 55.23 24.05
C VAL A 165 39.04 55.88 24.23
N SER A 166 39.16 57.19 23.97
CA SER A 166 40.45 57.91 24.09
C SER A 166 41.03 57.86 25.50
N GLU A 167 40.18 58.00 26.52
CA GLU A 167 40.61 57.99 27.92
C GLU A 167 40.96 56.58 28.40
N LEU A 168 40.15 55.56 28.07
CA LEU A 168 40.48 54.16 28.34
C LEU A 168 41.78 53.74 27.65
N SER A 169 42.00 54.17 26.40
CA SER A 169 43.24 53.92 25.66
C SER A 169 44.45 54.57 26.31
N ARG A 170 44.31 55.79 26.85
CA ARG A 170 45.37 56.47 27.60
C ARG A 170 45.72 55.71 28.88
N ARG A 171 44.70 55.26 29.63
CA ARG A 171 44.87 54.48 30.87
C ARG A 171 45.47 53.11 30.61
N ALA A 172 45.00 52.39 29.58
CA ALA A 172 45.55 51.10 29.19
C ALA A 172 47.04 51.19 28.82
N ARG A 173 47.45 52.23 28.09
CA ARG A 173 48.88 52.48 27.80
C ARG A 173 49.69 52.82 29.04
N ALA A 174 49.12 53.58 29.98
CA ALA A 174 49.80 53.96 31.22
C ALA A 174 50.00 52.78 32.18
N GLU A 175 49.04 51.86 32.25
CA GLU A 175 49.18 50.60 33.00
C GLU A 175 50.15 49.62 32.32
N GLY A 176 50.24 49.68 30.99
CA GLY A 176 51.14 48.82 30.22
C GLY A 176 50.77 47.34 30.38
N LYS A 177 51.77 46.48 30.56
CA LYS A 177 51.58 45.03 30.67
C LYS A 177 51.02 44.55 32.02
N ARG A 178 51.03 45.40 33.06
CA ARG A 178 50.59 45.03 34.41
C ARG A 178 49.23 45.65 34.72
N ALA A 179 48.26 44.83 35.12
CA ALA A 179 46.98 45.33 35.62
C ALA A 179 47.17 45.89 37.03
N SER A 180 47.00 47.20 37.22
CA SER A 180 47.09 47.85 38.55
C SER A 180 45.74 48.13 39.18
N SER A 181 44.67 48.03 38.40
CA SER A 181 43.30 48.40 38.75
C SER A 181 42.39 47.19 38.92
N ARG A 182 41.28 47.37 39.64
CA ARG A 182 40.31 46.30 39.96
C ARG A 182 39.52 45.83 38.74
N ILE A 183 39.29 46.72 37.77
CA ILE A 183 38.81 46.37 36.43
C ILE A 183 39.84 46.85 35.44
N ASP A 184 40.22 45.97 34.53
CA ASP A 184 41.18 46.25 33.50
C ASP A 184 40.64 47.23 32.42
N PRO A 185 41.28 48.40 32.22
CA PRO A 185 40.91 49.36 31.18
C PRO A 185 40.98 48.77 29.77
N LEU A 186 41.91 47.85 29.51
CA LEU A 186 42.11 47.19 28.22
C LEU A 186 40.98 46.20 27.91
N VAL A 187 40.49 45.48 28.93
CA VAL A 187 39.30 44.60 28.82
C VAL A 187 38.03 45.41 28.57
N LEU A 188 37.84 46.55 29.25
CA LEU A 188 36.71 47.44 28.97
C LEU A 188 36.79 48.01 27.55
N LEU A 189 37.99 48.45 27.13
CA LEU A 189 38.23 48.99 25.79
C LEU A 189 37.93 47.95 24.69
N ASN A 190 38.18 46.66 24.96
CA ASN A 190 37.87 45.58 24.03
C ASN A 190 36.38 45.49 23.67
N THR A 191 35.49 45.79 24.61
CA THR A 191 34.04 45.77 24.33
C THR A 191 33.60 46.93 23.42
N MET A 192 34.37 48.04 23.41
CA MET A 192 33.96 49.32 22.79
C MET A 192 34.73 49.65 21.49
N ALA A 193 36.04 49.44 21.46
CA ALA A 193 36.92 49.81 20.34
C ALA A 193 38.04 48.77 20.12
N PRO A 194 37.70 47.60 19.56
CA PRO A 194 38.63 46.49 19.45
C PRO A 194 39.85 46.76 18.55
N ALA A 195 39.72 47.60 17.52
CA ALA A 195 40.82 48.02 16.65
C ALA A 195 41.85 48.92 17.37
N GLU A 196 41.41 49.65 18.41
CA GLU A 196 42.30 50.46 19.25
C GLU A 196 43.05 49.57 20.24
N VAL A 197 42.38 48.57 20.81
CA VAL A 197 43.03 47.53 21.62
C VAL A 197 44.15 46.85 20.83
N ALA A 198 43.87 46.41 19.60
CA ALA A 198 44.89 45.75 18.78
C ALA A 198 46.13 46.64 18.56
N ARG A 199 45.95 47.96 18.40
CA ARG A 199 47.07 48.92 18.30
C ARG A 199 47.84 49.06 19.61
N ILE A 200 47.15 49.09 20.76
CA ILE A 200 47.82 49.13 22.07
C ILE A 200 48.61 47.85 22.32
N VAL A 201 48.05 46.68 22.00
CA VAL A 201 48.76 45.39 22.13
C VAL A 201 49.95 45.33 21.18
N GLU A 202 49.84 45.90 19.97
CA GLU A 202 50.97 46.03 19.04
C GLU A 202 52.10 46.88 19.63
N GLU A 203 51.75 48.03 20.22
CA GLU A 203 52.70 48.96 20.85
C GLU A 203 53.40 48.32 22.07
N LEU A 204 52.66 47.57 22.89
CA LEU A 204 53.18 46.93 24.10
C LEU A 204 53.92 45.61 23.79
N GLY A 205 53.56 44.93 22.70
CA GLY A 205 54.11 43.64 22.31
C GLY A 205 53.32 42.44 22.86
N VAL A 206 53.42 41.33 22.14
CA VAL A 206 52.68 40.08 22.42
C VAL A 206 53.37 39.18 23.46
N ASP A 207 54.66 39.40 23.73
CA ASP A 207 55.43 38.68 24.75
C ASP A 207 55.32 39.35 26.13
N GLY A 208 55.39 38.62 27.23
CA GLY A 208 55.38 39.19 28.59
C GLY A 208 55.48 38.16 29.71
N ASP A 209 55.17 38.58 30.94
CA ASP A 209 55.00 37.70 32.09
C ASP A 209 53.65 36.96 32.03
N ASP A 210 53.48 35.94 32.88
CA ASP A 210 52.30 35.08 32.88
C ASP A 210 51.00 35.89 33.05
N ASP A 211 51.02 36.93 33.91
CA ASP A 211 49.88 37.83 34.13
C ASP A 211 49.47 38.58 32.84
N TRP A 212 50.43 39.06 32.04
CA TRP A 212 50.14 39.72 30.75
C TRP A 212 49.57 38.73 29.73
N ILE A 213 50.08 37.50 29.72
CA ILE A 213 49.62 36.45 28.81
C ILE A 213 48.18 36.03 29.18
N GLU A 214 47.89 35.80 30.47
CA GLU A 214 46.55 35.49 30.97
C GLU A 214 45.55 36.59 30.62
N ARG A 215 45.95 37.86 30.78
CA ARG A 215 45.14 39.02 30.41
C ARG A 215 44.77 39.02 28.92
N LEU A 216 45.72 38.73 28.03
CA LEU A 216 45.45 38.65 26.59
C LEU A 216 44.59 37.43 26.23
N ILE A 217 44.74 36.30 26.93
CA ILE A 217 43.91 35.11 26.78
C ILE A 217 42.46 35.40 27.19
N ASP A 218 42.25 36.00 28.35
CA ASP A 218 40.93 36.38 28.85
C ASP A 218 40.21 37.31 27.87
N MET A 219 40.95 38.25 27.28
CA MET A 219 40.43 39.11 26.23
C MET A 219 39.96 38.29 25.02
N LEU A 220 40.80 37.40 24.49
CA LEU A 220 40.43 36.53 23.37
C LEU A 220 39.21 35.65 23.71
N GLY A 221 39.14 35.11 24.93
CA GLY A 221 38.00 34.35 25.45
C GLY A 221 36.70 35.14 25.53
N GLN A 222 36.77 36.45 25.78
CA GLN A 222 35.62 37.36 25.74
C GLN A 222 35.18 37.77 24.32
N GLY A 223 35.83 37.23 23.28
CA GLY A 223 35.43 37.44 21.89
C GLY A 223 35.92 38.75 21.29
N VAL A 224 37.16 39.18 21.62
CA VAL A 224 37.86 40.27 20.90
C VAL A 224 37.71 40.10 19.39
N ILE A 225 37.92 38.87 18.93
CA ILE A 225 37.88 38.51 17.51
C ILE A 225 36.47 38.05 17.20
N LYS A 226 35.71 38.94 16.57
CA LYS A 226 34.32 38.67 16.17
C LYS A 226 34.27 37.92 14.85
N SER A 227 33.18 37.19 14.65
CA SER A 227 32.88 36.49 13.41
C SER A 227 32.41 37.40 12.27
N GLY A 228 32.35 38.73 12.44
CA GLY A 228 31.91 39.67 11.40
C GLY A 228 32.96 39.91 10.30
N ASP A 229 32.53 40.14 9.06
CA ASP A 229 33.43 40.28 7.89
C ASP A 229 34.43 41.43 7.99
N GLU A 230 34.10 42.50 8.73
CA GLU A 230 34.94 43.68 8.97
C GLU A 230 36.31 43.37 9.62
N TRP A 231 36.45 42.19 10.21
CA TRP A 231 37.67 41.72 10.87
C TRP A 231 38.60 40.91 9.98
N TRP A 232 38.15 40.53 8.78
CA TRP A 232 38.84 39.55 7.94
C TRP A 232 39.15 40.16 6.58
N LEU A 233 40.37 39.97 6.12
CA LEU A 233 40.87 40.42 4.83
C LEU A 233 41.11 39.19 3.95
N ASP A 234 40.52 39.19 2.76
CA ASP A 234 40.85 38.22 1.71
C ASP A 234 42.28 38.46 1.20
N GLN A 235 43.01 37.37 0.99
CA GLN A 235 44.35 37.38 0.42
C GLN A 235 44.33 37.05 -1.08
N PRO A 236 45.40 37.36 -1.83
CA PRO A 236 45.53 36.93 -3.23
C PRO A 236 45.28 35.43 -3.42
N ALA A 237 44.72 35.06 -4.58
CA ALA A 237 44.48 33.66 -4.90
C ALA A 237 45.79 32.86 -4.85
N GLY A 238 45.79 31.76 -4.08
CA GLY A 238 46.98 30.93 -3.84
C GLY A 238 47.72 31.22 -2.51
N SER A 239 47.33 32.27 -1.77
CA SER A 239 47.82 32.49 -0.41
C SER A 239 47.36 31.40 0.57
N ASP A 240 48.23 31.05 1.52
CA ASP A 240 47.95 30.10 2.60
C ASP A 240 48.29 30.75 3.96
N PRO A 241 47.30 31.19 4.77
CA PRO A 241 45.86 31.01 4.55
C PRO A 241 45.26 32.02 3.55
N PRO A 242 44.13 31.69 2.90
CA PRO A 242 43.43 32.57 1.96
C PRO A 242 42.78 33.79 2.63
N ARG A 243 42.62 33.78 3.96
CA ARG A 243 42.13 34.90 4.76
C ARG A 243 43.06 35.20 5.91
N ARG A 244 43.17 36.46 6.30
CA ARG A 244 43.85 36.89 7.52
C ARG A 244 43.00 37.87 8.30
N ILE A 245 43.21 37.94 9.61
CA ILE A 245 42.62 38.99 10.44
C ILE A 245 43.20 40.36 10.06
N ALA A 246 42.39 41.41 10.15
CA ALA A 246 42.77 42.79 9.82
C ALA A 246 43.90 43.32 10.72
N HIS A 247 44.01 42.81 11.95
CA HIS A 247 45.02 43.18 12.94
C HIS A 247 45.96 41.99 13.24
N PRO A 248 47.14 41.91 12.59
CA PRO A 248 48.04 40.74 12.67
C PRO A 248 48.62 40.44 14.06
N VAL A 249 48.54 41.40 15.00
CA VAL A 249 48.98 41.23 16.39
C VAL A 249 48.39 39.98 17.03
N TRP A 250 47.11 39.70 16.78
CA TRP A 250 46.43 38.55 17.37
C TRP A 250 46.90 37.23 16.77
N THR A 251 47.15 37.19 15.46
CA THR A 251 47.75 36.01 14.83
C THR A 251 49.15 35.75 15.36
N ARG A 252 50.00 36.78 15.49
CA ARG A 252 51.34 36.61 16.08
C ARG A 252 51.28 36.12 17.52
N PHE A 253 50.39 36.68 18.34
CA PHE A 253 50.20 36.21 19.71
C PHE A 253 49.81 34.72 19.74
N LEU A 254 48.84 34.32 18.92
CA LEU A 254 48.45 32.91 18.81
C LEU A 254 49.63 32.04 18.37
N GLU A 255 50.41 32.45 17.37
CA GLU A 255 51.57 31.70 16.85
C GLU A 255 52.68 31.56 17.89
N THR A 256 53.01 32.62 18.63
CA THR A 256 54.04 32.61 19.68
C THR A 256 53.72 31.59 20.77
N HIS A 257 52.46 31.50 21.18
CA HIS A 257 52.05 30.66 22.31
C HIS A 257 51.44 29.31 21.90
N ALA A 258 51.28 29.03 20.61
CA ALA A 258 50.60 27.83 20.10
C ALA A 258 51.21 26.50 20.59
N ARG A 259 52.52 26.48 20.88
CA ARG A 259 53.22 25.26 21.32
C ARG A 259 53.01 24.94 22.81
N GLN A 260 52.32 25.79 23.56
CA GLN A 260 51.98 25.55 24.95
C GLN A 260 50.65 24.76 25.03
N PRO A 261 50.63 23.51 25.52
CA PRO A 261 49.43 22.65 25.44
C PRO A 261 48.19 23.23 26.13
N GLY A 262 48.37 23.94 27.25
CA GLY A 262 47.27 24.58 27.99
C GLY A 262 46.71 25.83 27.32
N PHE A 263 47.54 26.56 26.56
CA PHE A 263 47.19 27.84 25.94
C PHE A 263 46.08 27.69 24.90
N LEU A 264 46.27 26.79 23.92
CA LEU A 264 45.31 26.61 22.84
C LEU A 264 43.93 26.17 23.35
N MET A 265 43.88 25.55 24.53
CA MET A 265 42.63 25.14 25.16
C MET A 265 41.86 26.28 25.82
N GLN A 266 42.55 27.34 26.23
CA GLN A 266 41.92 28.55 26.77
C GLN A 266 41.38 29.45 25.65
N VAL A 267 41.97 29.38 24.45
CA VAL A 267 41.55 30.16 23.27
C VAL A 267 40.74 29.35 22.23
N GLU A 268 40.08 28.27 22.65
CA GLU A 268 39.33 27.34 21.78
C GLU A 268 38.36 28.06 20.83
N ASP A 269 37.54 28.97 21.38
CA ASP A 269 36.51 29.68 20.62
C ASP A 269 37.12 30.59 19.56
N THR A 270 38.26 31.21 19.87
CA THR A 270 38.99 32.04 18.90
C THR A 270 39.53 31.18 17.76
N LEU A 271 40.16 30.04 18.07
CA LEU A 271 40.67 29.12 17.04
C LEU A 271 39.56 28.58 16.15
N ARG A 272 38.37 28.34 16.71
CA ARG A 272 37.17 27.94 15.94
C ARG A 272 36.77 29.00 14.93
N VAL A 273 36.85 30.30 15.28
CA VAL A 273 36.60 31.39 14.33
C VAL A 273 37.66 31.41 13.22
N TYR A 274 38.95 31.25 13.57
CA TYR A 274 40.03 31.14 12.58
C TYR A 274 39.83 29.95 11.63
N ALA A 275 39.44 28.79 12.16
CA ALA A 275 39.13 27.59 11.38
C ALA A 275 37.95 27.85 10.44
N TRP A 276 36.83 28.37 10.95
CA TRP A 276 35.63 28.68 10.16
C TRP A 276 35.88 29.69 9.05
N ARG A 277 36.81 30.62 9.27
CA ARG A 277 37.23 31.64 8.29
C ARG A 277 38.35 31.17 7.36
N ASN A 278 38.79 29.91 7.44
CA ASN A 278 39.92 29.37 6.68
C ASN A 278 41.18 30.25 6.81
N ALA A 279 41.48 30.67 8.04
CA ALA A 279 42.52 31.63 8.39
C ALA A 279 43.63 31.05 9.29
N LEU A 280 43.63 29.74 9.52
CA LEU A 280 44.69 29.06 10.29
C LEU A 280 46.02 29.13 9.53
N THR A 281 47.04 29.72 10.16
CA THR A 281 48.38 29.81 9.57
C THR A 281 49.11 28.47 9.59
N PRO A 282 50.19 28.30 8.79
CA PRO A 282 51.02 27.08 8.85
C PRO A 282 51.51 26.75 10.27
N VAL A 283 51.95 27.74 11.04
CA VAL A 283 52.43 27.56 12.42
C VAL A 283 51.32 27.05 13.34
N LEU A 284 50.12 27.64 13.24
CA LEU A 284 48.97 27.20 14.03
C LEU A 284 48.50 25.79 13.64
N ARG A 285 48.52 25.44 12.35
CA ARG A 285 48.18 24.10 11.87
C ARG A 285 49.17 23.05 12.38
N GLU A 286 50.46 23.35 12.31
CA GLU A 286 51.52 22.46 12.83
C GLU A 286 51.34 22.22 14.32
N ALA A 287 51.17 23.28 15.12
CA ALA A 287 50.97 23.16 16.57
C ALA A 287 49.69 22.37 16.93
N LEU A 288 48.57 22.64 16.23
CA LEU A 288 47.34 21.88 16.42
C LEU A 288 47.49 20.41 15.99
N GLY A 289 48.22 20.15 14.91
CA GLY A 289 48.49 18.80 14.40
C GLY A 289 49.39 17.99 15.34
N GLU A 290 50.41 18.61 15.94
CA GLU A 290 51.25 17.98 16.98
C GLU A 290 50.43 17.59 18.21
N LEU A 291 49.61 18.52 18.73
CA LEU A 291 48.76 18.24 19.89
C LEU A 291 47.66 17.22 19.58
N ALA A 292 47.11 17.21 18.36
CA ALA A 292 46.14 16.22 17.93
C ALA A 292 46.75 14.81 17.78
N ARG A 293 48.05 14.72 17.48
CA ARG A 293 48.81 13.46 17.43
C ARG A 293 49.30 12.97 18.79
N GLY A 294 49.37 13.86 19.77
CA GLY A 294 49.89 13.56 21.10
C GLY A 294 49.08 12.53 21.90
N ASP A 295 49.59 12.24 23.08
CA ASP A 295 49.03 11.21 23.98
C ASP A 295 47.85 11.72 24.84
N ASP A 296 47.57 13.03 24.84
CA ASP A 296 46.41 13.59 25.55
C ASP A 296 45.15 13.57 24.67
N HIS A 297 44.35 12.53 24.86
CA HIS A 297 43.08 12.35 24.16
C HIS A 297 42.08 13.49 24.37
N SER A 298 42.07 14.15 25.54
CA SER A 298 41.10 15.21 25.83
C SER A 298 41.41 16.46 25.02
N ILE A 299 42.70 16.81 24.94
CA ILE A 299 43.20 17.91 24.11
C ILE A 299 42.95 17.59 22.64
N ALA A 300 43.34 16.40 22.18
CA ALA A 300 43.19 16.00 20.78
C ALA A 300 41.71 16.02 20.31
N LEU A 301 40.77 15.54 21.13
CA LEU A 301 39.34 15.61 20.78
C LEU A 301 38.79 17.03 20.74
N ARG A 302 39.23 17.91 21.66
CA ARG A 302 38.82 19.32 21.62
C ARG A 302 39.39 20.02 20.38
N ILE A 303 40.62 19.71 19.98
CA ILE A 303 41.21 20.21 18.72
C ILE A 303 40.38 19.75 17.51
N ILE A 304 40.02 18.47 17.42
CA ILE A 304 39.15 17.97 16.35
C ILE A 304 37.83 18.77 16.32
N LYS A 305 37.23 19.05 17.49
CA LYS A 305 36.00 19.86 17.59
C LYS A 305 36.19 21.32 17.17
N VAL A 306 37.40 21.88 17.28
CA VAL A 306 37.74 23.23 16.80
C VAL A 306 37.82 23.25 15.28
N VAL A 307 38.46 22.24 14.68
CA VAL A 307 38.70 22.18 13.22
C VAL A 307 37.59 21.45 12.45
N ASP A 308 36.59 20.90 13.13
CA ASP A 308 35.37 20.34 12.55
C ASP A 308 34.39 21.46 12.11
N VAL A 309 34.85 22.23 11.12
CA VAL A 309 34.15 23.36 10.48
C VAL A 309 33.93 23.05 8.99
N PRO A 310 33.16 23.87 8.24
CA PRO A 310 33.00 23.67 6.79
C PRO A 310 34.36 23.57 6.07
N ALA A 311 34.37 22.84 4.94
CA ALA A 311 35.58 22.38 4.26
C ALA A 311 36.65 23.48 4.08
N SER A 312 37.82 23.26 4.68
CA SER A 312 39.00 24.13 4.65
C SER A 312 40.25 23.25 4.53
N GLU A 313 41.07 23.44 3.50
CA GLU A 313 42.32 22.67 3.30
C GLU A 313 43.26 22.77 4.52
N GLY A 314 43.27 23.91 5.21
CA GLY A 314 44.01 24.07 6.47
C GLY A 314 43.52 23.15 7.58
N CYS A 315 42.22 23.01 7.76
CA CYS A 315 41.61 22.12 8.74
C CYS A 315 41.78 20.64 8.35
N ARG A 316 41.72 20.33 7.03
CA ARG A 316 41.96 18.99 6.49
C ARG A 316 43.34 18.45 6.89
N GLY A 317 44.38 19.29 6.82
CA GLY A 317 45.73 18.94 7.26
C GLY A 317 45.81 18.53 8.73
N VAL A 318 45.23 19.35 9.63
CA VAL A 318 45.21 19.04 11.08
C VAL A 318 44.46 17.73 11.37
N LEU A 319 43.35 17.48 10.67
CA LEU A 319 42.62 16.23 10.80
C LEU A 319 43.42 15.01 10.30
N ARG A 320 44.21 15.15 9.23
CA ARG A 320 45.13 14.11 8.76
C ARG A 320 46.22 13.81 9.78
N ASP A 321 46.75 14.82 10.44
CA ASP A 321 47.70 14.61 11.53
C ASP A 321 47.04 13.83 12.66
N ALA A 322 45.82 14.20 13.08
CA ALA A 322 45.07 13.48 14.11
C ALA A 322 44.82 11.99 13.79
N LEU A 323 44.79 11.59 12.51
CA LEU A 323 44.73 10.18 12.09
C LEU A 323 45.98 9.37 12.48
N GLN A 324 47.10 10.02 12.78
CA GLN A 324 48.34 9.37 13.21
C GLN A 324 48.43 9.22 14.74
N SER A 325 47.44 9.69 15.51
CA SER A 325 47.43 9.57 16.97
C SER A 325 47.52 8.10 17.41
N PRO A 326 48.25 7.75 18.49
CA PRO A 326 48.27 6.39 19.02
C PRO A 326 46.89 5.97 19.58
N ILE A 327 45.99 6.92 19.83
CA ILE A 327 44.70 6.68 20.47
C ILE A 327 43.61 6.47 19.41
N ALA A 328 43.04 5.27 19.39
CA ALA A 328 41.98 4.89 18.42
C ALA A 328 40.76 5.83 18.44
N LYS A 329 40.33 6.31 19.62
CA LYS A 329 39.22 7.26 19.76
C LYS A 329 39.47 8.58 19.01
N VAL A 330 40.71 9.06 19.02
CA VAL A 330 41.11 10.30 18.33
C VAL A 330 41.11 10.07 16.82
N ARG A 331 41.72 8.96 16.35
CA ARG A 331 41.71 8.59 14.94
C ARG A 331 40.29 8.45 14.39
N LEU A 332 39.40 7.79 15.13
CA LEU A 332 37.99 7.64 14.76
C LEU A 332 37.24 8.98 14.69
N ALA A 333 37.47 9.89 15.65
CA ALA A 333 36.87 11.23 15.65
C ALA A 333 37.35 12.06 14.46
N ALA A 334 38.64 12.00 14.15
CA ALA A 334 39.23 12.67 12.99
C ALA A 334 38.70 12.09 11.67
N ALA A 335 38.59 10.76 11.56
CA ALA A 335 38.00 10.10 10.40
C ALA A 335 36.55 10.53 10.16
N ARG A 336 35.75 10.67 11.23
CA ARG A 336 34.37 11.16 11.16
C ARG A 336 34.29 12.61 10.68
N ALA A 337 35.12 13.49 11.23
CA ALA A 337 35.20 14.88 10.81
C ALA A 337 35.61 14.98 9.33
N LEU A 338 36.63 14.21 8.91
CA LEU A 338 37.04 14.15 7.51
C LEU A 338 35.91 13.70 6.60
N ARG A 339 35.22 12.60 6.96
CA ARG A 339 34.11 12.07 6.16
C ARG A 339 32.93 13.04 6.05
N ALA A 340 32.63 13.77 7.12
CA ALA A 340 31.51 14.70 7.16
C ALA A 340 31.77 15.97 6.32
N ARG A 341 33.02 16.44 6.25
CA ARG A 341 33.38 17.71 5.59
C ARG A 341 33.95 17.52 4.18
N TYR A 342 34.57 16.38 3.91
CA TYR A 342 35.23 16.08 2.64
C TYR A 342 34.61 14.82 2.02
N PRO A 343 34.01 14.91 0.82
CA PRO A 343 33.36 13.78 0.18
C PRO A 343 34.33 12.63 -0.20
N GLU A 344 35.60 12.93 -0.42
CA GLU A 344 36.62 11.98 -0.87
C GLU A 344 37.04 10.98 0.22
N LEU A 345 37.31 9.73 -0.16
CA LEU A 345 37.77 8.70 0.77
C LEU A 345 39.30 8.63 0.93
N ASN A 346 40.07 9.33 0.10
CA ASN A 346 41.53 9.16 0.00
C ASN A 346 42.25 9.23 1.35
N ASP A 347 41.80 10.12 2.24
CA ASP A 347 42.38 10.32 3.56
C ASP A 347 42.09 9.16 4.53
N LEU A 348 41.00 8.43 4.29
CA LEU A 348 40.53 7.32 5.13
C LEU A 348 41.07 5.97 4.65
N LEU A 349 41.42 5.82 3.36
CA LEU A 349 41.83 4.54 2.78
C LEU A 349 43.05 3.92 3.48
N GLY A 350 43.95 4.73 4.03
CA GLY A 350 45.11 4.26 4.79
C GLY A 350 44.75 3.55 6.11
N LEU A 351 43.59 3.89 6.69
CA LEU A 351 43.12 3.34 7.96
C LEU A 351 42.51 1.93 7.82
N ALA A 352 42.45 1.38 6.61
CA ALA A 352 41.97 0.01 6.40
C ALA A 352 42.86 -1.06 7.04
N SER A 353 44.11 -0.71 7.39
CA SER A 353 45.05 -1.57 8.12
C SER A 353 45.27 -1.12 9.57
N ASP A 354 44.39 -0.27 10.10
CA ASP A 354 44.48 0.21 11.49
C ASP A 354 44.40 -0.95 12.48
N THR A 355 45.13 -0.87 13.59
CA THR A 355 45.11 -1.93 14.62
C THR A 355 43.75 -2.06 15.31
N ASP A 356 43.00 -0.95 15.43
CA ASP A 356 41.71 -0.93 16.10
C ASP A 356 40.57 -1.29 15.14
N PRO A 357 39.75 -2.32 15.45
CA PRO A 357 38.67 -2.75 14.57
C PRO A 357 37.56 -1.71 14.42
N GLY A 358 37.33 -0.84 15.42
CA GLY A 358 36.30 0.20 15.34
C GLY A 358 36.67 1.31 14.34
N VAL A 359 37.97 1.61 14.20
CA VAL A 359 38.46 2.50 13.14
C VAL A 359 38.24 1.86 11.77
N ARG A 360 38.63 0.59 11.59
CA ARG A 360 38.43 -0.14 10.32
C ARG A 360 36.96 -0.29 9.96
N GLU A 361 36.10 -0.52 10.96
CA GLU A 361 34.64 -0.59 10.80
C GLU A 361 34.10 0.73 10.23
N PHE A 362 34.57 1.87 10.75
CA PHE A 362 34.16 3.17 10.24
C PHE A 362 34.62 3.42 8.79
N VAL A 363 35.82 2.95 8.43
CA VAL A 363 36.31 3.00 7.04
C VAL A 363 35.39 2.18 6.14
N ALA A 364 35.05 0.95 6.54
CA ALA A 364 34.11 0.09 5.80
C ALA A 364 32.72 0.75 5.66
N ALA A 365 32.19 1.32 6.74
CA ALA A 365 30.89 2.03 6.73
C ALA A 365 30.90 3.24 5.79
N SER A 366 32.05 3.90 5.60
CA SER A 366 32.18 5.08 4.75
C SER A 366 31.97 4.80 3.26
N PHE A 367 32.06 3.53 2.83
CA PHE A 367 31.73 3.08 1.47
C PHE A 367 30.21 2.97 1.22
N GLY A 368 29.39 2.90 2.27
CA GLY A 368 27.94 2.90 2.19
C GLY A 368 27.34 4.30 1.99
N PRO A 369 26.00 4.40 1.84
CA PRO A 369 25.32 5.69 1.79
C PRO A 369 25.47 6.44 3.13
N TYR A 370 25.77 7.73 3.05
CA TYR A 370 25.96 8.61 4.21
C TYR A 370 25.00 9.81 4.14
N ASN A 371 24.53 10.26 5.30
CA ASN A 371 23.67 11.45 5.40
C ASN A 371 24.55 12.69 5.48
N VAL A 372 24.46 13.57 4.48
CA VAL A 372 25.08 14.90 4.53
C VAL A 372 24.13 15.81 5.29
N ASP A 373 24.52 16.19 6.52
CA ASP A 373 23.83 17.10 7.44
C ASP A 373 22.41 16.72 7.92
N SER A 374 22.20 16.75 9.24
CA SER A 374 20.94 16.35 9.90
C SER A 374 19.76 17.33 9.73
N ASN A 375 19.93 18.45 9.00
CA ASN A 375 18.97 19.57 8.98
C ASN A 375 18.34 19.89 7.61
N VAL A 376 18.65 19.13 6.55
CA VAL A 376 17.97 19.23 5.24
C VAL A 376 17.54 17.81 4.86
N SER A 377 16.40 17.64 4.18
CA SER A 377 15.89 16.31 3.81
C SER A 377 17.03 15.46 3.22
N ALA A 378 17.33 14.34 3.89
CA ALA A 378 18.55 13.59 3.70
C ALA A 378 18.66 13.06 2.26
N ALA A 379 19.32 13.82 1.40
CA ALA A 379 19.83 13.29 0.14
C ALA A 379 20.96 12.32 0.50
N ARG A 380 20.68 11.02 0.42
CA ARG A 380 21.71 9.98 0.55
C ARG A 380 22.69 10.15 -0.61
N VAL A 381 23.90 10.63 -0.30
CA VAL A 381 24.97 10.73 -1.30
C VAL A 381 25.63 9.36 -1.42
N THR A 382 25.57 8.76 -2.60
CA THR A 382 26.27 7.51 -2.91
C THR A 382 27.60 7.82 -3.58
N LEU A 383 28.69 7.36 -2.98
CA LEU A 383 30.03 7.60 -3.52
C LEU A 383 30.32 6.71 -4.72
N LYS A 384 31.03 7.27 -5.69
CA LYS A 384 31.72 6.50 -6.73
C LYS A 384 32.98 5.89 -6.11
N VAL A 385 33.17 4.59 -6.26
CA VAL A 385 34.29 3.84 -5.66
C VAL A 385 35.19 3.32 -6.78
N GLU A 386 36.38 3.89 -6.91
CA GLU A 386 37.31 3.59 -8.01
C GLU A 386 38.76 3.42 -7.51
N GLY A 387 39.58 2.76 -8.34
CA GLY A 387 41.01 2.56 -8.07
C GLY A 387 41.27 1.91 -6.71
N ARG A 388 42.20 2.50 -5.95
CA ARG A 388 42.65 2.03 -4.62
C ARG A 388 41.50 1.78 -3.63
N ALA A 389 40.38 2.51 -3.76
CA ALA A 389 39.24 2.33 -2.87
C ALA A 389 38.59 0.93 -3.03
N ARG A 390 38.65 0.33 -4.22
CA ARG A 390 38.17 -1.05 -4.46
C ARG A 390 39.06 -2.08 -3.79
N ASP A 391 40.38 -1.92 -3.90
CA ASP A 391 41.35 -2.83 -3.27
C ASP A 391 41.20 -2.82 -1.75
N VAL A 392 40.99 -1.64 -1.17
CA VAL A 392 40.70 -1.46 0.25
C VAL A 392 39.38 -2.11 0.65
N LEU A 393 38.31 -1.97 -0.14
CA LEU A 393 37.04 -2.63 0.14
C LEU A 393 37.19 -4.16 0.14
N ALA A 394 37.95 -4.71 -0.81
CA ALA A 394 38.24 -6.13 -0.89
C ALA A 394 39.10 -6.62 0.30
N GLN A 395 40.06 -5.82 0.76
CA GLN A 395 40.80 -6.09 1.99
C GLN A 395 39.87 -6.16 3.21
N LEU A 396 38.99 -5.16 3.38
CA LEU A 396 38.07 -5.08 4.51
C LEU A 396 37.01 -6.18 4.50
N ALA A 397 36.63 -6.70 3.33
CA ALA A 397 35.74 -7.85 3.23
C ALA A 397 36.33 -9.13 3.82
N ARG A 398 37.67 -9.21 3.93
CA ARG A 398 38.41 -10.35 4.50
C ARG A 398 38.96 -10.03 5.89
N ASP A 399 38.50 -8.95 6.51
CA ASP A 399 38.96 -8.53 7.83
C ASP A 399 38.64 -9.58 8.89
N PRO A 400 39.53 -9.83 9.87
CA PRO A 400 39.24 -10.78 10.95
C PRO A 400 38.02 -10.37 11.81
N ALA A 401 37.74 -9.09 11.96
CA ALA A 401 36.61 -8.60 12.76
C ALA A 401 35.28 -8.68 12.00
N ARG A 402 34.27 -9.31 12.60
CA ARG A 402 32.95 -9.48 11.96
C ARG A 402 32.25 -8.15 11.71
N GLU A 403 32.45 -7.16 12.58
CA GLU A 403 31.84 -5.83 12.51
C GLU A 403 32.28 -5.11 11.23
N VAL A 404 33.56 -5.23 10.89
CA VAL A 404 34.12 -4.64 9.66
C VAL A 404 33.51 -5.29 8.42
N ARG A 405 33.50 -6.63 8.35
CA ARG A 405 32.90 -7.37 7.22
C ARG A 405 31.40 -7.11 7.07
N LEU A 406 30.68 -6.94 8.19
CA LEU A 406 29.27 -6.58 8.19
C LEU A 406 29.03 -5.19 7.57
N GLN A 407 29.87 -4.21 7.88
CA GLN A 407 29.79 -2.89 7.23
C GLN A 407 30.13 -2.94 5.75
N VAL A 408 31.07 -3.80 5.33
CA VAL A 408 31.34 -4.03 3.89
C VAL A 408 30.11 -4.65 3.22
N ALA A 409 29.48 -5.67 3.81
CA ALA A 409 28.25 -6.26 3.29
C ALA A 409 27.12 -5.22 3.19
N HIS A 410 26.99 -4.35 4.19
CA HIS A 410 26.02 -3.25 4.17
C HIS A 410 26.32 -2.22 3.07
N ALA A 411 27.58 -1.84 2.89
CA ALA A 411 28.00 -0.95 1.81
C ALA A 411 27.71 -1.54 0.43
N LEU A 412 28.03 -2.82 0.21
CA LEU A 412 27.70 -3.55 -1.02
C LEU A 412 26.19 -3.65 -1.24
N ALA A 413 25.40 -3.84 -0.19
CA ALA A 413 23.94 -3.93 -0.32
C ALA A 413 23.28 -2.59 -0.67
N MET A 414 23.82 -1.47 -0.15
CA MET A 414 23.14 -0.18 -0.17
C MET A 414 23.75 0.85 -1.12
N ASN A 415 24.96 0.62 -1.66
CA ASN A 415 25.60 1.52 -2.62
C ASN A 415 25.53 0.95 -4.05
N PRO A 416 24.70 1.52 -4.94
CA PRO A 416 24.55 1.04 -6.31
C PRO A 416 25.82 1.21 -7.16
N ASN A 417 26.74 2.09 -6.78
CA ASN A 417 28.02 2.25 -7.49
C ASN A 417 28.99 1.09 -7.25
N LEU A 418 28.65 0.15 -6.36
CA LEU A 418 29.36 -1.11 -6.13
C LEU A 418 28.68 -2.28 -6.85
N ALA A 419 27.88 -2.00 -7.89
CA ALA A 419 27.23 -3.02 -8.72
C ALA A 419 28.25 -3.98 -9.38
N ASP A 420 29.43 -3.48 -9.73
CA ASP A 420 30.53 -4.21 -10.35
C ASP A 420 31.32 -5.10 -9.37
N GLN A 421 31.25 -4.85 -8.07
CA GLN A 421 31.92 -5.62 -7.01
C GLN A 421 31.13 -6.88 -6.61
N PHE A 422 30.51 -7.56 -7.57
CA PHE A 422 29.62 -8.68 -7.31
C PHE A 422 30.35 -9.93 -6.78
N ASP A 423 31.59 -10.17 -7.19
CA ASP A 423 32.40 -11.29 -6.70
C ASP A 423 32.62 -11.22 -5.18
N LEU A 424 32.75 -10.01 -4.65
CA LEU A 424 32.89 -9.77 -3.21
C LEU A 424 31.60 -10.12 -2.46
N SER A 425 30.45 -9.84 -3.05
CA SER A 425 29.15 -10.25 -2.52
C SER A 425 29.02 -11.78 -2.46
N LEU A 426 29.54 -12.51 -3.46
CA LEU A 426 29.56 -13.98 -3.46
C LEU A 426 30.52 -14.55 -2.39
N GLU A 427 31.62 -13.86 -2.10
CA GLU A 427 32.52 -14.23 -1.01
C GLU A 427 31.82 -14.06 0.35
N LEU A 428 31.19 -12.90 0.59
CA LEU A 428 30.48 -12.61 1.84
C LEU A 428 29.19 -13.42 2.03
N ALA A 429 28.57 -13.91 0.95
CA ALA A 429 27.47 -14.88 1.04
C ALA A 429 27.90 -16.23 1.65
N ARG A 430 29.21 -16.51 1.67
CA ARG A 430 29.83 -17.68 2.30
C ARG A 430 30.56 -17.33 3.60
N ASP A 431 30.37 -16.11 4.13
CA ASP A 431 31.02 -15.67 5.36
C ASP A 431 30.64 -16.59 6.54
N PRO A 432 31.58 -16.91 7.45
CA PRO A 432 31.24 -17.69 8.65
C PRO A 432 30.18 -17.00 9.53
N ASP A 433 30.13 -15.66 9.53
CA ASP A 433 29.17 -14.90 10.33
C ASP A 433 27.78 -14.84 9.69
N ILE A 434 26.76 -15.13 10.49
CA ILE A 434 25.35 -15.14 10.06
C ILE A 434 24.86 -13.72 9.70
N GLY A 435 25.29 -12.70 10.45
CA GLY A 435 24.88 -11.32 10.23
C GLY A 435 25.37 -10.78 8.90
N VAL A 436 26.62 -11.08 8.54
CA VAL A 436 27.23 -10.72 7.25
C VAL A 436 26.44 -11.34 6.08
N ARG A 437 26.15 -12.65 6.16
CA ARG A 437 25.36 -13.38 5.15
C ARG A 437 23.93 -12.82 5.02
N CYS A 438 23.28 -12.50 6.13
CA CYS A 438 21.94 -11.88 6.12
C CYS A 438 21.95 -10.47 5.52
N MET A 439 23.03 -9.70 5.71
CA MET A 439 23.13 -8.35 5.17
C MET A 439 23.25 -8.35 3.64
N ILE A 440 24.06 -9.25 3.07
CA ILE A 440 24.26 -9.28 1.61
C ILE A 440 22.98 -9.68 0.85
N LEU A 441 22.06 -10.43 1.49
CA LEU A 441 20.75 -10.79 0.92
C LEU A 441 19.82 -9.58 0.69
N ARG A 442 20.09 -8.44 1.33
CA ARG A 442 19.35 -7.19 1.14
C ARG A 442 19.75 -6.43 -0.12
N ARG A 443 20.83 -6.84 -0.78
CA ARG A 443 21.34 -6.20 -1.98
C ARG A 443 20.32 -6.30 -3.13
N GLU A 444 20.12 -5.17 -3.81
CA GLU A 444 19.25 -5.05 -4.98
C GLU A 444 20.09 -5.09 -6.26
N ASP A 445 20.28 -6.29 -6.81
CA ASP A 445 20.89 -6.52 -8.13
C ASP A 445 19.84 -6.98 -9.14
N PRO A 446 20.14 -6.93 -10.46
CA PRO A 446 19.42 -7.70 -11.47
C PRO A 446 19.28 -9.17 -11.08
N ILE A 447 18.18 -9.79 -11.51
CA ILE A 447 17.72 -11.05 -10.97
C ILE A 447 18.71 -12.21 -11.20
N GLU A 448 19.46 -12.19 -12.31
CA GLU A 448 20.47 -13.19 -12.65
C GLU A 448 21.64 -13.20 -11.65
N ARG A 449 22.05 -12.03 -11.18
CA ARG A 449 23.09 -11.88 -10.17
C ARG A 449 22.54 -12.25 -8.80
N ARG A 450 21.38 -11.69 -8.45
CA ARG A 450 20.73 -11.98 -7.17
C ARG A 450 20.48 -13.48 -6.96
N ALA A 451 20.12 -14.20 -8.02
CA ALA A 451 19.92 -15.65 -8.01
C ALA A 451 21.16 -16.44 -7.54
N GLN A 452 22.37 -15.99 -7.89
CA GLN A 452 23.60 -16.67 -7.48
C GLN A 452 23.85 -16.56 -5.97
N ILE A 453 23.59 -15.39 -5.38
CA ILE A 453 23.65 -15.21 -3.92
C ILE A 453 22.59 -16.09 -3.24
N LEU A 454 21.36 -16.06 -3.75
CA LEU A 454 20.26 -16.87 -3.22
C LEU A 454 20.55 -18.36 -3.28
N LEU A 455 21.18 -18.85 -4.36
CA LEU A 455 21.56 -20.26 -4.48
C LEU A 455 22.58 -20.67 -3.41
N LEU A 456 23.54 -19.80 -3.08
CA LEU A 456 24.53 -20.06 -2.03
C LEU A 456 23.92 -20.08 -0.63
N THR A 457 22.90 -19.25 -0.36
CA THR A 457 22.25 -19.17 0.97
C THR A 457 21.10 -20.14 1.13
N ALA A 458 20.47 -20.60 0.04
CA ALA A 458 19.32 -21.48 0.02
C ALA A 458 19.53 -22.81 0.75
N VAL A 459 20.74 -23.36 0.69
CA VAL A 459 21.10 -24.67 1.29
C VAL A 459 21.62 -24.56 2.72
N GLN A 460 21.76 -23.35 3.26
CA GLN A 460 22.37 -23.13 4.57
C GLN A 460 21.39 -23.46 5.71
N PRO A 461 21.86 -24.07 6.81
CA PRO A 461 20.99 -24.60 7.86
C PRO A 461 20.53 -23.55 8.90
N GLU A 462 21.12 -22.36 8.94
CA GLU A 462 20.87 -21.39 10.01
C GLU A 462 19.51 -20.67 9.86
N PRO A 463 18.64 -20.67 10.89
CA PRO A 463 17.29 -20.11 10.80
C PRO A 463 17.22 -18.66 10.33
N ALA A 464 18.16 -17.81 10.77
CA ALA A 464 18.20 -16.40 10.36
C ALA A 464 18.54 -16.24 8.87
N VAL A 465 19.44 -17.05 8.32
CA VAL A 465 19.79 -17.04 6.89
C VAL A 465 18.63 -17.58 6.05
N ILE A 466 17.97 -18.63 6.55
CA ILE A 466 16.79 -19.21 5.93
C ILE A 466 15.69 -18.16 5.81
N GLU A 467 15.35 -17.45 6.90
CA GLU A 467 14.31 -16.42 6.86
C GLU A 467 14.69 -15.24 5.96
N ALA A 468 15.96 -14.79 6.01
CA ALA A 468 16.44 -13.75 5.11
C ALA A 468 16.36 -14.18 3.63
N THR A 469 16.70 -15.44 3.33
CA THR A 469 16.60 -16.01 1.97
C THR A 469 15.14 -16.12 1.54
N SER A 470 14.24 -16.58 2.42
CA SER A 470 12.79 -16.60 2.19
C SER A 470 12.24 -15.21 1.88
N GLN A 471 12.66 -14.18 2.61
CA GLN A 471 12.26 -12.80 2.37
C GLN A 471 12.77 -12.29 1.01
N ALA A 472 14.03 -12.57 0.68
CA ALA A 472 14.62 -12.15 -0.59
C ALA A 472 13.97 -12.85 -1.80
N LEU A 473 13.70 -14.16 -1.72
CA LEU A 473 12.94 -14.92 -2.73
C LEU A 473 11.52 -14.36 -2.90
N ARG A 474 10.81 -14.10 -1.79
CA ARG A 474 9.47 -13.49 -1.83
C ARG A 474 9.48 -12.12 -2.47
N GLY A 475 10.44 -11.26 -2.09
CA GLY A 475 10.57 -9.92 -2.67
C GLY A 475 10.82 -9.94 -4.18
N ALA A 476 11.68 -10.86 -4.66
CA ALA A 476 11.92 -11.03 -6.09
C ALA A 476 10.66 -11.50 -6.86
N LEU A 477 9.82 -12.32 -6.25
CA LEU A 477 8.56 -12.79 -6.82
C LEU A 477 7.43 -11.75 -6.78
N GLN A 478 7.54 -10.73 -5.91
CA GLN A 478 6.53 -9.68 -5.70
C GLN A 478 6.77 -8.39 -6.52
N GLY A 479 7.84 -8.30 -7.32
CA GLY A 479 8.16 -7.13 -8.16
C GLY A 479 7.01 -6.65 -9.07
N ASP A 480 7.13 -5.42 -9.60
CA ASP A 480 6.07 -4.60 -10.22
C ASP A 480 4.87 -5.39 -10.79
N PRO A 481 3.66 -5.24 -10.20
CA PRO A 481 2.48 -6.01 -10.57
C PRO A 481 1.99 -5.77 -12.01
N ARG A 482 2.52 -4.76 -12.72
CA ARG A 482 2.18 -4.48 -14.13
C ARG A 482 3.08 -5.19 -15.14
N SER A 483 4.25 -5.68 -14.73
CA SER A 483 5.22 -6.34 -15.63
C SER A 483 5.39 -7.84 -15.35
N GLY A 484 4.92 -8.36 -14.20
CA GLY A 484 5.12 -9.77 -13.84
C GLY A 484 6.60 -10.10 -13.58
N PRO A 485 6.94 -11.16 -12.84
CA PRO A 485 8.31 -11.30 -12.38
C PRO A 485 9.16 -11.99 -13.47
N VAL A 486 10.04 -11.19 -14.09
CA VAL A 486 11.26 -11.60 -14.85
C VAL A 486 12.07 -12.70 -14.13
N ALA A 487 11.84 -12.91 -12.83
CA ALA A 487 12.52 -13.90 -12.01
C ALA A 487 12.25 -15.37 -12.36
N LEU A 488 11.01 -15.75 -12.71
CA LEU A 488 10.73 -17.15 -13.05
C LEU A 488 11.25 -17.54 -14.44
N ASP A 489 11.51 -16.55 -15.30
CA ASP A 489 12.18 -16.73 -16.59
C ASP A 489 13.69 -16.93 -16.43
N CYS A 490 14.25 -16.67 -15.24
CA CYS A 490 15.67 -16.86 -14.93
C CYS A 490 15.93 -18.27 -14.35
N PRO A 491 16.64 -19.16 -15.07
CA PRO A 491 16.89 -20.53 -14.60
C PRO A 491 17.64 -20.58 -13.26
N ALA A 492 18.63 -19.70 -13.07
CA ALA A 492 19.39 -19.65 -11.82
C ALA A 492 18.53 -19.29 -10.61
N PHE A 493 17.51 -18.43 -10.81
CA PHE A 493 16.57 -18.08 -9.74
C PHE A 493 15.68 -19.27 -9.38
N VAL A 494 15.20 -20.00 -10.40
CA VAL A 494 14.44 -21.23 -10.23
C VAL A 494 15.26 -22.28 -9.46
N ASP A 495 16.55 -22.44 -9.79
CA ASP A 495 17.44 -23.36 -9.08
C ASP A 495 17.62 -22.97 -7.61
N ALA A 496 17.79 -21.68 -7.32
CA ALA A 496 17.87 -21.17 -5.95
C ALA A 496 16.57 -21.42 -5.18
N LEU A 497 15.42 -21.21 -5.82
CA LEU A 497 14.11 -21.50 -5.24
C LEU A 497 13.94 -23.00 -4.93
N ILE A 498 14.27 -23.87 -5.87
CA ILE A 498 14.22 -25.33 -5.69
C ILE A 498 15.15 -25.76 -4.55
N ALA A 499 16.39 -25.23 -4.51
CA ALA A 499 17.34 -25.52 -3.44
C ALA A 499 16.80 -25.10 -2.07
N HIS A 500 16.15 -23.94 -1.99
CA HIS A 500 15.55 -23.45 -0.76
C HIS A 500 14.35 -24.30 -0.32
N LEU A 501 13.47 -24.69 -1.24
CA LEU A 501 12.35 -25.61 -0.96
C LEU A 501 12.83 -27.01 -0.54
N ARG A 502 14.02 -27.43 -0.97
CA ARG A 502 14.65 -28.68 -0.53
C ARG A 502 15.19 -28.63 0.89
N ASN A 503 15.55 -27.44 1.37
CA ASN A 503 16.12 -27.26 2.68
C ASN A 503 15.15 -27.76 3.78
N PRO A 504 15.52 -28.77 4.58
CA PRO A 504 14.63 -29.34 5.59
C PRO A 504 14.35 -28.36 6.75
N ALA A 505 15.23 -27.38 6.97
CA ALA A 505 15.07 -26.34 7.99
C ALA A 505 14.28 -25.12 7.48
N ALA A 506 13.99 -25.03 6.18
CA ALA A 506 13.14 -23.98 5.64
C ALA A 506 11.69 -24.16 6.07
N ASN A 507 11.06 -23.05 6.51
CA ASN A 507 9.67 -23.04 6.96
C ASN A 507 8.72 -23.49 5.84
N ALA A 508 7.57 -23.98 6.28
CA ALA A 508 6.53 -24.50 5.41
C ALA A 508 5.99 -23.47 4.41
N ILE A 509 5.40 -23.99 3.33
CA ILE A 509 4.66 -23.23 2.30
C ILE A 509 3.66 -22.23 2.93
N SER A 510 3.20 -22.49 4.15
CA SER A 510 2.30 -21.64 4.94
C SER A 510 2.69 -20.16 5.01
N ASP A 511 3.96 -19.80 4.88
CA ASP A 511 4.43 -18.43 5.17
C ASP A 511 4.52 -17.53 3.92
N TRP A 512 4.06 -18.01 2.76
CA TRP A 512 4.13 -17.33 1.46
C TRP A 512 2.80 -16.62 1.14
N PRO A 513 2.62 -15.32 1.43
CA PRO A 513 1.29 -14.74 1.66
C PRO A 513 0.48 -14.36 0.41
N ASN A 514 0.90 -14.71 -0.83
CA ASN A 514 0.28 -14.17 -2.04
C ASN A 514 -0.53 -15.17 -2.87
N TYR A 515 -1.83 -14.88 -3.02
CA TYR A 515 -2.74 -15.54 -3.95
C TYR A 515 -2.36 -15.17 -5.40
N GLY A 516 -2.08 -16.17 -6.25
CA GLY A 516 -1.64 -15.99 -7.64
C GLY A 516 -0.18 -16.35 -7.92
N LEU A 517 0.71 -16.27 -6.93
CA LEU A 517 2.10 -16.71 -7.08
C LEU A 517 2.20 -18.23 -7.28
N VAL A 518 1.38 -18.99 -6.54
CA VAL A 518 1.38 -20.46 -6.57
C VAL A 518 1.11 -21.02 -7.97
N GLU A 519 0.18 -20.46 -8.75
CA GLU A 519 -0.11 -20.95 -10.11
C GLU A 519 1.11 -20.83 -11.05
N ARG A 520 1.82 -19.70 -10.98
CA ARG A 520 3.00 -19.47 -11.81
C ARG A 520 4.17 -20.33 -11.37
N LEU A 521 4.34 -20.54 -10.06
CA LEU A 521 5.32 -21.50 -9.55
C LEU A 521 5.06 -22.92 -10.08
N LEU A 522 3.79 -23.28 -10.30
CA LEU A 522 3.41 -24.58 -10.88
C LEU A 522 3.70 -24.72 -12.38
N GLU A 523 4.03 -23.63 -13.10
CA GLU A 523 4.48 -23.68 -14.51
C GLU A 523 5.80 -24.42 -14.63
N ASN A 524 6.72 -24.16 -13.71
CA ASN A 524 8.02 -24.81 -13.70
C ASN A 524 7.91 -26.23 -13.09
N PRO A 525 8.22 -27.30 -13.86
CA PRO A 525 8.09 -28.68 -13.35
C PRO A 525 8.93 -28.98 -12.11
N GLY A 526 10.12 -28.37 -12.00
CA GLY A 526 11.02 -28.58 -10.86
C GLY A 526 10.45 -27.98 -9.58
N VAL A 527 9.99 -26.73 -9.64
CA VAL A 527 9.34 -26.05 -8.50
C VAL A 527 8.05 -26.76 -8.12
N ARG A 528 7.24 -27.14 -9.10
CA ARG A 528 6.00 -27.89 -8.91
C ARG A 528 6.22 -29.19 -8.13
N ASN A 529 7.22 -29.98 -8.52
CA ASN A 529 7.53 -31.25 -7.85
C ASN A 529 7.97 -31.06 -6.40
N GLU A 530 8.76 -30.02 -6.10
CA GLU A 530 9.17 -29.71 -4.73
C GLU A 530 8.02 -29.18 -3.87
N LEU A 531 7.15 -28.33 -4.43
CA LEU A 531 5.95 -27.86 -3.73
C LEU A 531 5.02 -29.02 -3.37
N MET A 532 4.84 -29.99 -4.27
CA MET A 532 4.05 -31.19 -3.98
C MET A 532 4.70 -32.04 -2.89
N ARG A 533 6.02 -32.27 -2.95
CA ARG A 533 6.76 -32.98 -1.89
C ARG A 533 6.60 -32.31 -0.53
N LEU A 534 6.66 -30.98 -0.48
CA LEU A 534 6.49 -30.21 0.75
C LEU A 534 5.05 -30.23 1.27
N ALA A 535 4.06 -30.10 0.40
CA ALA A 535 2.65 -30.13 0.77
C ALA A 535 2.26 -31.45 1.42
N VAL A 536 2.92 -32.54 1.03
CA VAL A 536 2.71 -33.87 1.58
C VAL A 536 3.39 -34.05 2.95
N ARG A 537 4.28 -33.15 3.43
CA ARG A 537 4.93 -33.35 4.74
C ARG A 537 3.96 -33.35 5.92
N SER A 538 2.92 -32.52 5.88
CA SER A 538 1.93 -32.43 6.96
C SER A 538 0.52 -32.12 6.43
N PRO A 539 -0.55 -32.52 7.15
CA PRO A 539 -1.92 -32.14 6.80
C PRO A 539 -2.13 -30.61 6.72
N LYS A 540 -1.40 -29.84 7.53
CA LYS A 540 -1.44 -28.38 7.53
C LYS A 540 -0.88 -27.80 6.23
N ASP A 541 0.20 -28.38 5.70
CA ASP A 541 0.82 -27.92 4.45
C ASP A 541 -0.03 -28.31 3.24
N THR A 542 -0.62 -29.51 3.28
CA THR A 542 -1.61 -29.96 2.30
C THR A 542 -2.81 -29.01 2.28
N HIS A 543 -3.32 -28.64 3.45
CA HIS A 543 -4.40 -27.66 3.60
C HIS A 543 -4.00 -26.28 3.05
N ASN A 544 -2.82 -25.76 3.40
CA ASN A 544 -2.40 -24.44 2.96
C ASN A 544 -2.23 -24.38 1.43
N LEU A 545 -1.65 -25.41 0.82
CA LEU A 545 -1.52 -25.49 -0.63
C LEU A 545 -2.90 -25.58 -1.30
N THR A 546 -3.77 -26.50 -0.84
CA THR A 546 -5.14 -26.64 -1.38
C THR A 546 -5.95 -25.37 -1.24
N THR A 547 -6.02 -24.76 -0.06
CA THR A 547 -6.79 -23.52 0.16
C THR A 547 -6.29 -22.36 -0.68
N ARG A 548 -4.98 -22.24 -0.91
CA ARG A 548 -4.43 -21.17 -1.76
C ARG A 548 -4.73 -21.38 -3.24
N LEU A 549 -4.63 -22.62 -3.72
CA LEU A 549 -5.06 -22.97 -5.07
C LEU A 549 -6.54 -22.63 -5.24
N MET A 550 -7.36 -22.90 -4.24
CA MET A 550 -8.82 -22.74 -4.30
C MET A 550 -9.28 -21.30 -4.17
N SER A 551 -8.69 -20.53 -3.25
CA SER A 551 -8.95 -19.10 -3.14
C SER A 551 -8.59 -18.37 -4.44
N TYR A 552 -7.59 -18.85 -5.18
CA TYR A 552 -7.28 -18.35 -6.50
C TYR A 552 -8.26 -18.86 -7.57
N MET A 553 -8.58 -20.15 -7.57
CA MET A 553 -9.54 -20.77 -8.50
C MET A 553 -10.96 -20.19 -8.41
N ARG A 554 -11.38 -19.67 -7.24
CA ARG A 554 -12.66 -18.95 -7.08
C ARG A 554 -12.64 -17.52 -7.64
N SER A 555 -11.47 -16.98 -7.97
CA SER A 555 -11.28 -15.58 -8.42
C SER A 555 -10.96 -15.44 -9.92
N GLN A 556 -10.59 -16.52 -10.61
CA GLN A 556 -10.07 -16.57 -11.99
C GLN A 556 -10.55 -17.85 -12.72
N ASP A 557 -10.22 -18.01 -14.01
CA ASP A 557 -10.48 -19.26 -14.76
C ASP A 557 -9.60 -20.40 -14.21
N SER A 558 -10.25 -21.42 -13.63
CA SER A 558 -9.66 -22.37 -12.68
C SER A 558 -8.97 -23.58 -13.31
N ARG A 559 -9.10 -23.75 -14.63
CA ARG A 559 -8.61 -24.91 -15.38
C ARG A 559 -7.07 -25.01 -15.49
N PRO A 560 -6.31 -23.94 -15.75
CA PRO A 560 -4.87 -24.03 -16.02
C PRO A 560 -4.06 -24.50 -14.81
N ALA A 561 -4.33 -23.97 -13.61
CA ALA A 561 -3.64 -24.35 -12.38
C ALA A 561 -3.85 -25.84 -12.03
N ALA A 562 -5.09 -26.34 -12.17
CA ALA A 562 -5.43 -27.73 -11.92
C ALA A 562 -4.74 -28.69 -12.92
N ILE A 563 -4.73 -28.35 -14.21
CA ILE A 563 -4.03 -29.11 -15.26
C ILE A 563 -2.52 -29.15 -14.99
N ARG A 564 -1.92 -28.03 -14.56
CA ARG A 564 -0.47 -27.98 -14.29
C ARG A 564 -0.07 -28.91 -13.15
N LEU A 565 -0.86 -28.96 -12.08
CA LEU A 565 -0.68 -29.91 -10.98
C LEU A 565 -0.84 -31.36 -11.44
N ALA A 566 -1.77 -31.64 -12.36
CA ALA A 566 -1.93 -32.96 -12.97
C ALA A 566 -0.70 -33.41 -13.77
N GLY A 567 0.17 -32.48 -14.18
CA GLY A 567 1.47 -32.77 -14.80
C GLY A 567 2.58 -33.22 -13.84
N THR A 568 2.24 -33.60 -12.60
CA THR A 568 3.18 -34.23 -11.64
C THR A 568 3.11 -35.75 -11.72
N SER A 569 4.05 -36.45 -11.07
CA SER A 569 4.05 -37.91 -11.11
C SER A 569 2.79 -38.49 -10.45
N ALA A 570 2.28 -39.60 -10.99
CA ALA A 570 1.09 -40.26 -10.47
C ALA A 570 1.22 -40.65 -8.99
N ASP A 571 2.43 -41.01 -8.54
CA ASP A 571 2.69 -41.36 -7.14
C ASP A 571 2.66 -40.14 -6.21
N GLN A 572 3.20 -38.97 -6.64
CA GLN A 572 3.10 -37.74 -5.85
C GLN A 572 1.66 -37.22 -5.77
N LEU A 573 0.91 -37.30 -6.88
CA LEU A 573 -0.53 -37.01 -6.89
C LEU A 573 -1.26 -37.95 -5.94
N ARG A 574 -0.97 -39.25 -5.99
CA ARG A 574 -1.54 -40.24 -5.07
C ARG A 574 -1.30 -39.86 -3.61
N GLU A 575 -0.05 -39.59 -3.23
CA GLU A 575 0.32 -39.26 -1.86
C GLU A 575 -0.33 -37.96 -1.37
N PHE A 576 -0.42 -36.96 -2.24
CA PHE A 576 -1.13 -35.71 -1.97
C PHE A 576 -2.62 -35.92 -1.75
N LEU A 577 -3.28 -36.67 -2.64
CA LEU A 577 -4.72 -36.97 -2.55
C LEU A 577 -5.05 -37.78 -1.29
N VAL A 578 -4.18 -38.72 -0.89
CA VAL A 578 -4.32 -39.47 0.38
C VAL A 578 -4.34 -38.51 1.57
N LYS A 579 -3.36 -37.60 1.67
CA LYS A 579 -3.26 -36.67 2.81
C LYS A 579 -4.34 -35.59 2.78
N ALA A 580 -4.75 -35.12 1.60
CA ALA A 580 -5.85 -34.18 1.45
C ALA A 580 -7.20 -34.81 1.82
N GLY A 581 -7.44 -36.05 1.38
CA GLY A 581 -8.65 -36.82 1.67
C GLY A 581 -8.73 -37.36 3.10
N ALA A 582 -7.64 -37.30 3.87
CA ALA A 582 -7.65 -37.61 5.31
C ALA A 582 -8.26 -36.50 6.17
N THR A 583 -8.57 -35.33 5.57
CA THR A 583 -9.17 -34.20 6.28
C THR A 583 -10.69 -34.37 6.42
N GLU A 584 -11.25 -34.00 7.58
CA GLU A 584 -12.71 -33.97 7.80
C GLU A 584 -13.34 -32.60 7.52
N GLN A 585 -12.53 -31.61 7.16
CA GLN A 585 -13.01 -30.25 6.96
C GLN A 585 -13.75 -30.15 5.63
N LYS A 586 -15.03 -29.80 5.70
CA LYS A 586 -15.93 -29.64 4.54
C LYS A 586 -15.29 -28.82 3.41
N GLU A 587 -14.71 -27.67 3.75
CA GLU A 587 -14.10 -26.79 2.76
C GLU A 587 -12.94 -27.48 2.01
N HIS A 588 -12.16 -28.34 2.67
CA HIS A 588 -11.05 -29.05 2.03
C HIS A 588 -11.55 -30.11 1.06
N LEU A 589 -12.62 -30.80 1.41
CA LEU A 589 -13.23 -31.84 0.58
C LEU A 589 -13.94 -31.25 -0.64
N GLU A 590 -14.64 -30.12 -0.47
CA GLU A 590 -15.22 -29.37 -1.58
C GLU A 590 -14.15 -28.89 -2.55
N ASN A 591 -13.06 -28.35 -1.99
CA ASN A 591 -11.89 -27.91 -2.72
C ASN A 591 -11.19 -29.05 -3.48
N LEU A 592 -10.98 -30.18 -2.81
CA LEU A 592 -10.39 -31.38 -3.40
C LEU A 592 -11.24 -31.89 -4.58
N THR A 593 -12.57 -31.86 -4.43
CA THR A 593 -13.48 -32.29 -5.48
C THR A 593 -13.37 -31.39 -6.71
N GLU A 594 -13.44 -30.07 -6.50
CA GLU A 594 -13.32 -29.08 -7.58
C GLU A 594 -11.96 -29.18 -8.30
N PHE A 595 -10.88 -29.36 -7.54
CA PHE A 595 -9.55 -29.57 -8.10
C PHE A 595 -9.48 -30.79 -9.03
N ILE A 596 -9.96 -31.96 -8.60
CA ILE A 596 -9.91 -33.19 -9.41
C ILE A 596 -10.78 -33.04 -10.67
N SER A 597 -11.97 -32.47 -10.55
CA SER A 597 -12.85 -32.21 -11.70
C SER A 597 -12.19 -31.32 -12.75
N LEU A 598 -11.38 -30.34 -12.34
CA LEU A 598 -10.63 -29.46 -13.24
C LEU A 598 -9.35 -30.08 -13.79
N ALA A 599 -8.66 -30.90 -12.99
CA ALA A 599 -7.40 -31.57 -13.34
C ALA A 599 -7.59 -32.74 -14.33
N GLY A 600 -8.80 -33.30 -14.41
CA GLY A 600 -9.17 -34.30 -15.41
C GLY A 600 -8.60 -35.70 -15.14
N GLU A 601 -8.47 -36.48 -16.22
CA GLU A 601 -8.19 -37.92 -16.18
C GLU A 601 -6.94 -38.34 -15.38
N PRO A 602 -5.79 -37.63 -15.43
CA PRO A 602 -4.61 -38.03 -14.66
C PRO A 602 -4.84 -37.97 -13.14
N ALA A 603 -5.53 -36.93 -12.66
CA ALA A 603 -5.89 -36.80 -11.25
C ALA A 603 -6.93 -37.86 -10.84
N ALA A 604 -7.90 -38.13 -11.72
CA ALA A 604 -8.88 -39.20 -11.51
C ALA A 604 -8.22 -40.58 -11.44
N GLN A 605 -7.26 -40.89 -12.32
CA GLN A 605 -6.55 -42.16 -12.31
C GLN A 605 -5.70 -42.36 -11.06
N ALA A 606 -4.98 -41.32 -10.60
CA ALA A 606 -4.25 -41.36 -9.34
C ALA A 606 -5.22 -41.66 -8.17
N LEU A 607 -6.37 -40.99 -8.15
CA LEU A 607 -7.41 -41.19 -7.14
C LEU A 607 -8.04 -42.59 -7.18
N ARG A 608 -8.36 -43.10 -8.38
CA ARG A 608 -8.87 -44.47 -8.59
C ARG A 608 -7.92 -45.50 -8.00
N SER A 609 -6.61 -45.34 -8.23
CA SER A 609 -5.60 -46.22 -7.66
C SER A 609 -5.54 -46.13 -6.13
N THR A 610 -5.76 -44.94 -5.54
CA THR A 610 -5.85 -44.76 -4.08
C THR A 610 -7.08 -45.46 -3.49
N LEU A 611 -8.24 -45.29 -4.13
CA LEU A 611 -9.51 -45.90 -3.72
C LEU A 611 -9.42 -47.43 -3.76
N ALA A 612 -8.84 -47.99 -4.82
CA ALA A 612 -8.62 -49.43 -4.96
C ALA A 612 -7.64 -49.99 -3.91
N ALA A 613 -6.62 -49.20 -3.52
CA ALA A 613 -5.65 -49.57 -2.49
C ALA A 613 -6.15 -49.37 -1.05
N GLY A 614 -7.38 -48.86 -0.84
CA GLY A 614 -7.92 -48.55 0.48
C GLY A 614 -7.22 -47.39 1.20
N GLY A 615 -6.48 -46.55 0.47
CA GLY A 615 -5.59 -45.52 1.04
C GLY A 615 -6.24 -44.16 1.33
N ALA A 616 -7.49 -43.93 0.91
CA ALA A 616 -8.21 -42.71 1.22
C ALA A 616 -8.88 -42.82 2.61
N GLY A 617 -8.88 -41.72 3.38
CA GLY A 617 -9.28 -41.68 4.80
C GLY A 617 -10.74 -42.01 5.11
N LYS A 618 -11.35 -41.34 6.11
CA LYS A 618 -12.76 -41.55 6.51
C LYS A 618 -13.72 -41.42 5.31
N ALA A 619 -14.93 -41.98 5.39
CA ALA A 619 -15.78 -42.12 4.20
C ALA A 619 -16.26 -40.81 3.55
N LEU A 620 -16.18 -39.67 4.25
CA LEU A 620 -16.34 -38.33 3.64
C LEU A 620 -15.27 -38.03 2.56
N GLY A 621 -14.01 -38.41 2.81
CA GLY A 621 -12.93 -38.27 1.85
C GLY A 621 -13.08 -39.24 0.67
N LEU A 622 -13.53 -40.47 0.93
CA LEU A 622 -13.87 -41.45 -0.11
C LEU A 622 -15.00 -40.96 -1.02
N LEU A 623 -16.03 -40.35 -0.45
CA LEU A 623 -17.15 -39.81 -1.20
C LEU A 623 -16.76 -38.59 -2.05
N ALA A 624 -16.00 -37.65 -1.48
CA ALA A 624 -15.47 -36.50 -2.23
C ALA A 624 -14.57 -36.97 -3.38
N ALA A 625 -13.77 -38.00 -3.14
CA ALA A 625 -12.94 -38.62 -4.16
C ALA A 625 -13.77 -39.24 -5.30
N ALA A 626 -14.69 -40.15 -4.97
CA ALA A 626 -15.55 -40.77 -5.97
C ALA A 626 -16.43 -39.75 -6.70
N SER A 627 -16.92 -38.72 -6.02
CA SER A 627 -17.64 -37.59 -6.63
C SER A 627 -16.83 -36.94 -7.74
N ALA A 628 -15.55 -36.69 -7.47
CA ALA A 628 -14.73 -35.90 -8.35
C ALA A 628 -14.28 -36.70 -9.58
N ALA A 629 -13.97 -37.98 -9.39
CA ALA A 629 -13.62 -38.87 -10.49
C ALA A 629 -14.85 -39.21 -11.36
N ALA A 630 -16.04 -39.30 -10.76
CA ALA A 630 -17.30 -39.49 -11.47
C ALA A 630 -17.64 -38.35 -12.45
N SER A 631 -17.23 -37.11 -12.14
CA SER A 631 -17.46 -35.95 -13.02
C SER A 631 -16.71 -36.00 -14.36
N ILE A 632 -15.85 -37.00 -14.58
CA ILE A 632 -14.97 -37.09 -15.77
C ILE A 632 -15.46 -38.15 -16.78
N GLY A 633 -16.50 -38.95 -16.46
CA GLY A 633 -17.17 -39.82 -17.44
C GLY A 633 -17.86 -41.09 -16.89
N PRO A 634 -18.28 -42.03 -17.76
CA PRO A 634 -19.10 -43.21 -17.42
C PRO A 634 -18.45 -44.19 -16.42
N GLN A 635 -17.15 -44.06 -16.17
CA GLN A 635 -16.38 -44.82 -15.17
C GLN A 635 -16.76 -44.46 -13.72
N ALA A 636 -17.58 -43.41 -13.52
CA ALA A 636 -18.21 -43.03 -12.27
C ALA A 636 -18.85 -44.18 -11.49
N HIS A 637 -19.44 -45.14 -12.20
CA HIS A 637 -20.20 -46.22 -11.57
C HIS A 637 -19.31 -47.16 -10.76
N ASP A 638 -18.15 -47.52 -11.30
CA ASP A 638 -17.25 -48.48 -10.67
C ASP A 638 -16.56 -47.87 -9.44
N GLU A 639 -16.36 -46.55 -9.44
CA GLU A 639 -15.79 -45.79 -8.33
C GLU A 639 -16.77 -45.65 -7.17
N ILE A 640 -18.03 -45.33 -7.47
CA ILE A 640 -19.10 -45.27 -6.48
C ILE A 640 -19.35 -46.66 -5.88
N LEU A 641 -19.26 -47.72 -6.69
CA LEU A 641 -19.33 -49.11 -6.21
C LEU A 641 -18.12 -49.48 -5.33
N ALA A 642 -16.90 -49.09 -5.72
CA ALA A 642 -15.71 -49.31 -4.89
C ALA A 642 -15.84 -48.59 -3.53
N CYS A 643 -16.35 -47.36 -3.53
CA CYS A 643 -16.68 -46.65 -2.30
C CYS A 643 -17.76 -47.38 -1.49
N ALA A 644 -18.84 -47.85 -2.12
CA ALA A 644 -19.92 -48.56 -1.47
C ALA A 644 -19.46 -49.83 -0.74
N ARG A 645 -18.40 -50.49 -1.21
CA ARG A 645 -17.82 -51.70 -0.61
C ARG A 645 -16.93 -51.42 0.60
N ASN A 646 -16.49 -50.18 0.80
CA ASN A 646 -15.53 -49.82 1.84
C ASN A 646 -16.14 -49.90 3.27
N PRO A 647 -15.50 -50.57 4.24
CA PRO A 647 -16.03 -50.70 5.60
C PRO A 647 -16.09 -49.38 6.39
N ALA A 648 -15.34 -48.34 6.01
CA ALA A 648 -15.34 -47.03 6.67
C ALA A 648 -16.72 -46.36 6.71
N TRP A 649 -17.66 -46.79 5.86
CA TRP A 649 -19.06 -46.33 5.85
C TRP A 649 -19.87 -46.72 7.09
N LEU A 650 -19.45 -47.76 7.82
CA LEU A 650 -20.15 -48.22 9.02
C LEU A 650 -19.90 -47.31 10.23
N GLU A 651 -18.84 -46.49 10.19
CA GLU A 651 -18.44 -45.62 11.32
C GLU A 651 -19.07 -44.22 11.26
N LEU A 652 -19.80 -43.89 10.18
CA LEU A 652 -20.34 -42.55 9.95
C LEU A 652 -21.79 -42.40 10.40
N LYS A 653 -22.03 -41.34 11.18
CA LYS A 653 -23.37 -40.77 11.31
C LYS A 653 -23.70 -40.06 10.00
N VAL A 654 -24.85 -40.39 9.40
CA VAL A 654 -25.37 -39.66 8.23
C VAL A 654 -25.52 -38.19 8.60
N SER A 655 -24.65 -37.35 8.04
CA SER A 655 -24.67 -35.91 8.25
C SER A 655 -25.31 -35.21 7.07
N ARG A 656 -25.82 -33.99 7.28
CA ARG A 656 -26.41 -33.18 6.20
C ARG A 656 -25.37 -32.84 5.13
N GLU A 657 -24.11 -32.75 5.53
CA GLU A 657 -22.96 -32.49 4.66
C GLU A 657 -22.69 -33.66 3.71
N LEU A 658 -22.77 -34.91 4.20
CA LEU A 658 -22.69 -36.11 3.37
C LEU A 658 -23.80 -36.10 2.31
N LEU A 659 -25.05 -35.82 2.72
CA LEU A 659 -26.18 -35.72 1.81
C LEU A 659 -25.97 -34.64 0.74
N ASN A 660 -25.49 -33.45 1.10
CA ASN A 660 -25.23 -32.37 0.14
C ASN A 660 -24.15 -32.76 -0.89
N MET A 661 -23.10 -33.46 -0.47
CA MET A 661 -22.03 -33.88 -1.36
C MET A 661 -22.53 -34.95 -2.35
N VAL A 662 -23.28 -35.93 -1.87
CA VAL A 662 -23.98 -36.92 -2.72
C VAL A 662 -24.94 -36.21 -3.68
N TRP A 663 -25.74 -35.28 -3.18
CA TRP A 663 -26.73 -34.54 -3.98
C TRP A 663 -26.09 -33.76 -5.13
N ARG A 664 -24.90 -33.19 -4.92
CA ARG A 664 -24.13 -32.51 -5.98
C ARG A 664 -23.74 -33.46 -7.12
N ILE A 665 -23.26 -34.67 -6.79
CA ILE A 665 -22.93 -35.71 -7.79
C ILE A 665 -24.13 -36.03 -8.67
N LEU A 666 -25.30 -36.18 -8.03
CA LEU A 666 -26.51 -36.70 -8.66
C LEU A 666 -27.25 -35.67 -9.52
N ARG A 667 -27.10 -34.37 -9.23
CA ARG A 667 -27.84 -33.30 -9.92
C ARG A 667 -27.46 -33.19 -11.39
N GLU A 668 -26.18 -33.39 -11.71
CA GLU A 668 -25.62 -33.11 -13.04
C GLU A 668 -25.64 -34.34 -13.97
N GLY A 669 -25.79 -35.56 -13.44
CA GLY A 669 -25.79 -36.80 -14.22
C GLY A 669 -27.06 -37.05 -15.06
N PRO A 670 -26.95 -37.72 -16.24
CA PRO A 670 -28.11 -38.17 -17.02
C PRO A 670 -28.98 -39.15 -16.24
N ARG A 671 -30.32 -39.06 -16.39
CA ARG A 671 -31.27 -39.96 -15.71
C ARG A 671 -30.98 -41.44 -15.96
N VAL A 672 -30.63 -41.79 -17.20
CA VAL A 672 -30.38 -43.18 -17.61
C VAL A 672 -29.17 -43.78 -16.89
N GLU A 673 -28.10 -43.02 -16.75
CA GLU A 673 -26.89 -43.46 -16.04
C GLU A 673 -27.15 -43.55 -14.55
N LEU A 674 -27.90 -42.58 -14.00
CA LEU A 674 -28.27 -42.58 -12.60
C LEU A 674 -29.15 -43.79 -12.22
N ASP A 675 -30.11 -44.15 -13.08
CA ASP A 675 -30.95 -45.32 -12.86
C ASP A 675 -30.13 -46.62 -12.92
N ALA A 676 -29.22 -46.72 -13.89
CA ALA A 676 -28.33 -47.87 -14.04
C ALA A 676 -27.39 -48.04 -12.83
N LEU A 677 -26.87 -46.93 -12.27
CA LEU A 677 -26.03 -46.96 -11.08
C LEU A 677 -26.80 -47.40 -9.83
N GLN A 678 -28.00 -46.85 -9.62
CA GLN A 678 -28.85 -47.26 -8.49
C GLN A 678 -29.19 -48.75 -8.58
N HIS A 679 -29.53 -49.23 -9.77
CA HIS A 679 -29.78 -50.66 -10.00
C HIS A 679 -28.54 -51.52 -9.70
N LYS A 680 -27.34 -51.13 -10.16
CA LYS A 680 -26.08 -51.82 -9.83
C LYS A 680 -25.80 -51.85 -8.33
N LEU A 681 -26.02 -50.74 -7.62
CA LEU A 681 -25.82 -50.63 -6.17
C LEU A 681 -26.77 -51.52 -5.38
N LEU A 682 -28.04 -51.60 -5.80
CA LEU A 682 -29.04 -52.48 -5.17
C LEU A 682 -28.75 -53.97 -5.37
N GLN A 683 -28.04 -54.32 -6.44
CA GLN A 683 -27.69 -55.70 -6.79
C GLN A 683 -26.31 -56.14 -6.28
N ASP A 684 -25.48 -55.22 -5.76
CA ASP A 684 -24.13 -55.55 -5.29
C ASP A 684 -24.18 -56.03 -3.81
N PRO A 685 -23.97 -57.34 -3.54
CA PRO A 685 -24.01 -57.85 -2.17
C PRO A 685 -22.84 -57.39 -1.31
N ALA A 686 -21.76 -56.88 -1.92
CA ALA A 686 -20.60 -56.35 -1.21
C ALA A 686 -20.79 -54.88 -0.81
N ALA A 687 -21.78 -54.18 -1.39
CA ALA A 687 -22.10 -52.79 -1.05
C ALA A 687 -22.71 -52.69 0.36
N LYS A 688 -22.24 -51.73 1.14
CA LYS A 688 -22.75 -51.49 2.51
C LYS A 688 -24.15 -50.91 2.46
N SER A 689 -25.09 -51.54 3.16
CA SER A 689 -26.51 -51.17 3.16
C SER A 689 -26.77 -49.73 3.61
N SER A 690 -25.96 -49.20 4.53
CA SER A 690 -26.04 -47.79 4.96
C SER A 690 -25.70 -46.80 3.85
N PHE A 691 -24.68 -47.10 3.03
CA PHE A 691 -24.31 -46.29 1.87
C PHE A 691 -25.36 -46.39 0.76
N VAL A 692 -25.80 -47.62 0.43
CA VAL A 692 -26.81 -47.85 -0.61
C VAL A 692 -28.09 -47.09 -0.28
N ARG A 693 -28.57 -47.13 0.97
CA ARG A 693 -29.73 -46.35 1.39
C ARG A 693 -29.52 -44.85 1.22
N LEU A 694 -28.41 -44.31 1.72
CA LEU A 694 -28.11 -42.88 1.63
C LEU A 694 -28.09 -42.40 0.18
N PHE A 695 -27.42 -43.16 -0.68
CA PHE A 695 -27.25 -42.83 -2.09
C PHE A 695 -28.57 -42.90 -2.85
N VAL A 696 -29.32 -44.00 -2.68
CA VAL A 696 -30.61 -44.21 -3.36
C VAL A 696 -31.63 -43.18 -2.89
N HIS A 697 -31.68 -42.87 -1.60
CA HIS A 697 -32.53 -41.80 -1.07
C HIS A 697 -32.20 -40.45 -1.71
N ALA A 698 -30.94 -40.03 -1.66
CA ALA A 698 -30.51 -38.77 -2.26
C ALA A 698 -30.77 -38.71 -3.78
N ALA A 699 -30.58 -39.82 -4.50
CA ALA A 699 -30.84 -39.95 -5.93
C ALA A 699 -32.32 -39.78 -6.26
N CYS A 700 -33.18 -40.51 -5.54
CA CYS A 700 -34.64 -40.43 -5.69
C CYS A 700 -35.18 -39.04 -5.33
N SER A 701 -34.62 -38.38 -4.30
CA SER A 701 -34.97 -37.01 -3.93
C SER A 701 -34.48 -35.97 -4.94
N ALA A 702 -33.36 -36.21 -5.62
CA ALA A 702 -32.83 -35.30 -6.63
C ALA A 702 -33.59 -35.40 -7.96
N LYS A 703 -33.87 -36.63 -8.43
CA LYS A 703 -34.61 -36.91 -9.66
C LYS A 703 -35.53 -38.12 -9.46
N PRO A 704 -36.82 -38.04 -9.81
CA PRO A 704 -37.72 -39.18 -9.69
C PRO A 704 -37.26 -40.36 -10.56
N PRO A 705 -37.28 -41.61 -10.03
CA PRO A 705 -36.76 -42.78 -10.74
C PRO A 705 -37.58 -43.11 -12.00
N SER A 706 -37.03 -43.86 -12.95
CA SER A 706 -37.86 -44.49 -14.02
C SER A 706 -38.82 -45.53 -13.45
N SER A 707 -39.87 -45.86 -14.20
CA SER A 707 -40.82 -46.90 -13.78
C SER A 707 -40.11 -48.24 -13.56
N ALA A 708 -39.14 -48.62 -14.41
CA ALA A 708 -38.38 -49.86 -14.25
C ALA A 708 -37.53 -49.89 -12.97
N LEU A 709 -36.86 -48.77 -12.63
CA LEU A 709 -36.15 -48.66 -11.36
C LEU A 709 -37.12 -48.63 -10.17
N ALA A 710 -38.26 -47.97 -10.31
CA ALA A 710 -39.29 -47.93 -9.27
C ALA A 710 -39.80 -49.34 -8.92
N GLU A 711 -40.01 -50.22 -9.91
CA GLU A 711 -40.33 -51.63 -9.65
C GLU A 711 -39.22 -52.33 -8.86
N THR A 712 -37.95 -52.10 -9.23
CA THR A 712 -36.79 -52.65 -8.52
C THR A 712 -36.73 -52.18 -7.07
N LEU A 713 -36.96 -50.87 -6.83
CA LEU A 713 -36.94 -50.25 -5.50
C LEU A 713 -38.05 -50.79 -4.59
N LEU A 714 -39.22 -51.08 -5.16
CA LEU A 714 -40.34 -51.67 -4.41
C LEU A 714 -40.09 -53.15 -4.08
N ALA A 715 -39.36 -53.86 -4.93
CA ALA A 715 -38.97 -55.25 -4.71
C ALA A 715 -37.90 -55.42 -3.62
N VAL A 716 -37.18 -54.36 -3.24
CA VAL A 716 -36.24 -54.39 -2.11
C VAL A 716 -37.00 -54.74 -0.82
N SER A 717 -36.67 -55.88 -0.22
CA SER A 717 -37.27 -56.29 1.06
C SER A 717 -36.78 -55.36 2.18
N PRO A 718 -37.66 -54.82 3.04
CA PRO A 718 -37.27 -54.13 4.26
C PRO A 718 -36.79 -55.14 5.32
N ASP A 719 -35.80 -55.97 4.99
CA ASP A 719 -35.12 -56.81 5.96
C ASP A 719 -33.88 -56.06 6.45
N GLY A 720 -34.01 -55.38 7.59
CA GLY A 720 -32.89 -54.71 8.28
C GLY A 720 -33.30 -53.50 9.12
N GLU A 721 -32.39 -53.02 9.96
CA GLU A 721 -32.53 -51.87 10.90
C GLU A 721 -32.83 -50.50 10.25
N LEU A 722 -33.04 -50.41 8.93
CA LEU A 722 -33.03 -49.16 8.15
C LEU A 722 -34.37 -48.89 7.45
N ASP A 723 -34.96 -47.72 7.70
CA ASP A 723 -36.27 -47.29 7.17
C ASP A 723 -36.21 -46.83 5.69
N TRP A 724 -36.90 -47.57 4.80
CA TRP A 724 -37.01 -47.31 3.36
C TRP A 724 -38.30 -46.58 2.95
N THR A 725 -39.15 -46.17 3.91
CA THR A 725 -40.50 -45.65 3.67
C THR A 725 -40.54 -44.51 2.65
N GLU A 726 -39.65 -43.52 2.78
CA GLU A 726 -39.63 -42.35 1.88
C GLU A 726 -39.22 -42.73 0.44
N VAL A 727 -38.26 -43.63 0.28
CA VAL A 727 -37.83 -44.15 -1.04
C VAL A 727 -38.96 -44.93 -1.70
N GLN A 728 -39.68 -45.75 -0.93
CA GLN A 728 -40.83 -46.52 -1.42
C GLN A 728 -41.99 -45.60 -1.82
N GLN A 729 -42.25 -44.52 -1.09
CA GLN A 729 -43.24 -43.51 -1.47
C GLN A 729 -42.85 -42.78 -2.77
N ILE A 730 -41.57 -42.44 -2.96
CA ILE A 730 -41.09 -41.85 -4.21
C ILE A 730 -41.23 -42.85 -5.37
N ALA A 731 -40.88 -44.12 -5.16
CA ALA A 731 -41.02 -45.18 -6.17
C ALA A 731 -42.49 -45.38 -6.59
N LEU A 732 -43.42 -45.43 -5.63
CA LEU A 732 -44.87 -45.54 -5.92
C LEU A 732 -45.40 -44.40 -6.80
N ARG A 733 -44.90 -43.18 -6.60
CA ARG A 733 -45.27 -42.01 -7.42
C ARG A 733 -44.66 -42.04 -8.82
N ALA A 734 -43.55 -42.76 -9.00
CA ALA A 734 -42.85 -42.87 -10.27
C ALA A 734 -43.38 -44.00 -11.17
N LEU A 735 -44.12 -44.98 -10.63
CA LEU A 735 -44.71 -46.06 -11.41
C LEU A 735 -45.65 -45.54 -12.51
N THR A 736 -45.61 -46.17 -13.67
CA THR A 736 -46.53 -45.93 -14.80
C THR A 736 -47.10 -47.26 -15.30
N ALA A 737 -48.36 -47.26 -15.73
CA ALA A 737 -48.97 -48.46 -16.33
C ALA A 737 -48.36 -48.74 -17.73
N PRO A 738 -48.26 -50.03 -18.16
CA PRO A 738 -48.64 -51.24 -17.42
C PRO A 738 -47.60 -51.65 -16.35
N VAL A 739 -48.07 -52.27 -15.26
CA VAL A 739 -47.22 -52.75 -14.16
C VAL A 739 -47.16 -54.27 -14.13
N SER A 740 -46.00 -54.83 -13.76
CA SER A 740 -45.81 -56.28 -13.69
C SER A 740 -46.64 -56.95 -12.58
N ASP A 741 -46.92 -58.24 -12.70
CA ASP A 741 -47.66 -59.02 -11.69
C ASP A 741 -46.97 -58.97 -10.32
N ALA A 742 -45.65 -59.04 -10.30
CA ALA A 742 -44.85 -58.94 -9.08
C ALA A 742 -44.98 -57.54 -8.44
N THR A 743 -44.99 -56.48 -9.27
CA THR A 743 -45.18 -55.10 -8.80
C THR A 743 -46.57 -54.92 -8.21
N VAL A 744 -47.61 -55.44 -8.87
CA VAL A 744 -48.99 -55.38 -8.35
C VAL A 744 -49.09 -56.04 -6.98
N GLN A 745 -48.60 -57.27 -6.86
CA GLN A 745 -48.59 -57.98 -5.59
C GLN A 745 -47.84 -57.20 -4.51
N ARG A 746 -46.69 -56.62 -4.86
CA ARG A 746 -45.89 -55.85 -3.93
C ARG A 746 -46.56 -54.55 -3.46
N VAL A 747 -47.21 -53.83 -4.37
CA VAL A 747 -47.97 -52.61 -4.05
C VAL A 747 -49.13 -52.90 -3.09
N ILE A 748 -49.75 -54.08 -3.21
CA ILE A 748 -50.82 -54.55 -2.31
C ILE A 748 -50.25 -54.89 -0.92
N GLU A 749 -49.09 -55.54 -0.87
CA GLU A 749 -48.44 -55.95 0.39
C GLU A 749 -47.82 -54.79 1.19
N LEU A 750 -47.43 -53.70 0.52
CA LEU A 750 -46.79 -52.55 1.13
C LEU A 750 -47.75 -51.79 2.05
N ARG A 751 -47.66 -52.05 3.36
CA ARG A 751 -48.37 -51.29 4.41
C ARG A 751 -47.69 -49.96 4.74
N LEU A 752 -47.59 -49.08 3.75
CA LEU A 752 -47.00 -47.75 3.94
C LEU A 752 -47.96 -46.83 4.71
N PRO A 753 -47.45 -45.96 5.61
CA PRO A 753 -48.27 -44.96 6.28
C PRO A 753 -48.84 -43.93 5.29
N GLY A 754 -50.12 -43.58 5.45
CA GLY A 754 -50.82 -42.56 4.66
C GLY A 754 -51.55 -43.10 3.43
N THR A 755 -51.77 -42.23 2.43
CA THR A 755 -52.59 -42.51 1.24
C THR A 755 -51.78 -42.93 0.01
N ALA A 756 -50.44 -42.92 0.10
CA ALA A 756 -49.54 -43.05 -1.05
C ALA A 756 -49.75 -44.35 -1.86
N GLY A 757 -50.04 -45.47 -1.21
CA GLY A 757 -50.37 -46.74 -1.89
C GLY A 757 -51.69 -46.66 -2.66
N LEU A 758 -52.72 -46.09 -2.03
CA LEU A 758 -54.05 -45.92 -2.64
C LEU A 758 -54.00 -44.91 -3.81
N ASP A 759 -53.22 -43.84 -3.66
CA ASP A 759 -52.97 -42.86 -4.72
C ASP A 759 -52.26 -43.50 -5.92
N ALA A 760 -51.29 -44.38 -5.68
CA ALA A 760 -50.61 -45.12 -6.74
C ALA A 760 -51.57 -46.07 -7.47
N MET A 761 -52.36 -46.85 -6.74
CA MET A 761 -53.39 -47.74 -7.31
C MET A 761 -54.40 -46.96 -8.17
N SER A 762 -54.92 -45.85 -7.64
CA SER A 762 -55.83 -44.91 -8.31
C SER A 762 -55.27 -44.35 -9.61
N ARG A 763 -53.99 -43.98 -9.62
CA ARG A 763 -53.29 -43.40 -10.78
C ARG A 763 -52.95 -44.44 -11.85
N LEU A 764 -52.56 -45.65 -11.44
CA LEU A 764 -52.18 -46.74 -12.35
C LEU A 764 -53.38 -47.36 -13.07
N ARG A 765 -54.56 -47.36 -12.43
CA ARG A 765 -55.82 -47.86 -13.00
C ARG A 765 -55.75 -49.32 -13.50
N ASP A 766 -54.91 -50.14 -12.87
CA ASP A 766 -54.84 -51.57 -13.17
C ASP A 766 -56.03 -52.28 -12.51
N PRO A 767 -56.90 -53.01 -13.23
CA PRO A 767 -58.11 -53.65 -12.68
C PRO A 767 -57.84 -54.52 -11.45
N ARG A 768 -56.62 -55.06 -11.32
CA ARG A 768 -56.22 -55.91 -10.18
C ARG A 768 -56.18 -55.17 -8.85
N PHE A 769 -56.14 -53.83 -8.83
CA PHE A 769 -56.19 -53.04 -7.60
C PHE A 769 -57.61 -52.71 -7.11
N LEU A 770 -58.65 -52.97 -7.92
CA LEU A 770 -60.05 -52.70 -7.54
C LEU A 770 -60.48 -53.36 -6.21
N PRO A 771 -60.12 -54.64 -5.92
CA PRO A 771 -60.47 -55.28 -4.65
C PRO A 771 -59.89 -54.56 -3.42
N GLU A 772 -58.65 -54.08 -3.53
CA GLU A 772 -57.97 -53.38 -2.43
C GLU A 772 -58.54 -51.98 -2.21
N LEU A 773 -58.78 -51.21 -3.29
CA LEU A 773 -59.46 -49.92 -3.21
C LEU A 773 -60.86 -50.08 -2.60
N ARG A 774 -61.60 -51.12 -3.00
CA ARG A 774 -62.89 -51.47 -2.40
C ARG A 774 -62.78 -51.77 -0.91
N ASN A 775 -61.81 -52.59 -0.50
CA ASN A 775 -61.62 -52.97 0.90
C ASN A 775 -61.21 -51.76 1.77
N ALA A 776 -60.31 -50.91 1.27
CA ALA A 776 -59.90 -49.68 1.92
C ALA A 776 -61.06 -48.70 2.11
N ALA A 777 -61.95 -48.57 1.11
CA ALA A 777 -63.15 -47.76 1.22
C ALA A 777 -64.21 -48.37 2.17
N LEU A 778 -64.38 -49.69 2.20
CA LEU A 778 -65.34 -50.34 3.12
C LEU A 778 -64.91 -50.20 4.59
N THR A 779 -63.60 -50.22 4.87
CA THR A 779 -63.05 -50.15 6.23
C THR A 779 -62.68 -48.73 6.69
N GLY A 780 -62.52 -47.80 5.75
CA GLY A 780 -62.21 -46.39 6.01
C GLY A 780 -63.39 -45.59 6.56
N ARG A 781 -63.11 -44.37 7.00
CA ARG A 781 -64.13 -43.39 7.44
C ARG A 781 -63.93 -42.08 6.69
N ALA A 782 -65.00 -41.32 6.47
CA ALA A 782 -64.91 -39.96 5.96
C ALA A 782 -64.06 -39.06 6.86
N SER A 783 -63.38 -38.08 6.27
CA SER A 783 -62.57 -37.11 7.01
C SER A 783 -63.47 -36.13 7.77
N THR A 784 -63.05 -35.72 8.97
CA THR A 784 -63.70 -34.66 9.76
C THR A 784 -62.92 -33.34 9.70
N GLY A 785 -61.96 -33.22 8.79
CA GLY A 785 -61.01 -32.11 8.66
C GLY A 785 -60.59 -31.87 7.20
N ALA A 786 -59.56 -31.04 6.97
CA ALA A 786 -59.15 -30.61 5.62
C ALA A 786 -58.39 -31.68 4.80
N GLU A 787 -57.87 -32.74 5.42
CA GLU A 787 -57.12 -33.80 4.74
C GLU A 787 -58.03 -34.97 4.37
N SER A 788 -57.98 -35.40 3.10
CA SER A 788 -58.76 -36.55 2.61
C SER A 788 -58.38 -37.83 3.36
N SER A 789 -59.39 -38.49 3.91
CA SER A 789 -59.20 -39.77 4.59
C SER A 789 -58.78 -40.88 3.62
N PRO A 790 -58.10 -41.95 4.07
CA PRO A 790 -57.79 -43.10 3.20
C PRO A 790 -59.03 -43.70 2.54
N GLY A 791 -60.19 -43.68 3.22
CA GLY A 791 -61.46 -44.12 2.66
C GLY A 791 -61.95 -43.25 1.50
N GLU A 792 -61.84 -41.92 1.62
CA GLU A 792 -62.18 -40.99 0.54
C GLU A 792 -61.21 -41.08 -0.65
N VAL A 793 -59.91 -41.26 -0.39
CA VAL A 793 -58.92 -41.49 -1.45
C VAL A 793 -59.22 -42.78 -2.21
N ALA A 794 -59.61 -43.83 -1.51
CA ALA A 794 -60.00 -45.09 -2.14
C ALA A 794 -61.28 -44.94 -3.00
N VAL A 795 -62.29 -44.20 -2.52
CA VAL A 795 -63.50 -43.86 -3.30
C VAL A 795 -63.13 -43.05 -4.55
N GLN A 796 -62.29 -42.03 -4.42
CA GLN A 796 -61.81 -41.25 -5.57
C GLN A 796 -60.99 -42.11 -6.54
N GLY A 797 -60.24 -43.08 -6.01
CA GLY A 797 -59.51 -44.06 -6.80
C GLY A 797 -60.42 -44.95 -7.64
N LEU A 798 -61.52 -45.45 -7.07
CA LEU A 798 -62.54 -46.18 -7.80
C LEU A 798 -63.19 -45.31 -8.88
N VAL A 799 -63.50 -44.05 -8.58
CA VAL A 799 -64.04 -43.11 -9.58
C VAL A 799 -63.13 -42.98 -10.80
N ASN A 800 -61.80 -42.97 -10.61
CA ASN A 800 -60.85 -42.81 -11.71
C ASN A 800 -60.84 -43.98 -12.73
N TYR A 801 -61.37 -45.16 -12.40
CA TYR A 801 -61.47 -46.28 -13.35
C TYR A 801 -62.56 -46.06 -14.41
N MET A 802 -63.60 -45.28 -14.10
CA MET A 802 -64.67 -44.89 -15.04
C MET A 802 -65.32 -46.08 -15.77
N ASN A 803 -65.45 -47.23 -15.10
CA ASN A 803 -66.00 -48.46 -15.65
C ASN A 803 -67.08 -49.08 -14.74
N ASP A 804 -67.81 -50.07 -15.25
CA ASP A 804 -68.94 -50.69 -14.54
C ASP A 804 -68.51 -51.43 -13.27
N GLU A 805 -67.29 -51.98 -13.26
CA GLU A 805 -66.71 -52.67 -12.11
C GLU A 805 -66.49 -51.72 -10.92
N ALA A 806 -66.01 -50.50 -11.21
CA ALA A 806 -65.88 -49.45 -10.21
C ALA A 806 -67.24 -48.93 -9.73
N VAL A 807 -68.22 -48.81 -10.64
CA VAL A 807 -69.62 -48.45 -10.28
C VAL A 807 -70.21 -49.47 -9.30
N ALA A 808 -70.02 -50.77 -9.57
CA ALA A 808 -70.45 -51.84 -8.68
C ALA A 808 -69.80 -51.72 -7.29
N CYS A 809 -68.49 -51.45 -7.24
CA CYS A 809 -67.79 -51.22 -5.97
C CYS A 809 -68.36 -50.00 -5.21
N LEU A 810 -68.57 -48.87 -5.89
CA LEU A 810 -69.08 -47.63 -5.30
C LEU A 810 -70.51 -47.79 -4.76
N LEU A 811 -71.37 -48.53 -5.45
CA LEU A 811 -72.74 -48.83 -4.99
C LEU A 811 -72.71 -49.67 -3.71
N GLU A 812 -71.87 -50.70 -3.67
CA GLU A 812 -71.72 -51.54 -2.48
C GLU A 812 -71.19 -50.72 -1.28
N ILE A 813 -70.18 -49.88 -1.50
CA ILE A 813 -69.62 -49.02 -0.44
C ILE A 813 -70.68 -48.03 0.05
N ALA A 814 -71.47 -47.44 -0.85
CA ALA A 814 -72.54 -46.52 -0.48
C ALA A 814 -73.60 -47.20 0.41
N GLU A 815 -73.90 -48.47 0.16
CA GLU A 815 -74.82 -49.25 0.99
C GLU A 815 -74.21 -49.52 2.38
N ARG A 816 -72.98 -50.05 2.40
CA ARG A 816 -72.36 -50.65 3.60
C ARG A 816 -71.56 -49.67 4.47
N ASN A 817 -71.10 -48.55 3.93
CA ASN A 817 -70.33 -47.53 4.67
C ASN A 817 -71.07 -46.17 4.65
N ALA A 818 -71.87 -45.94 5.69
CA ALA A 818 -72.68 -44.73 5.81
C ALA A 818 -71.86 -43.43 5.81
N SER A 819 -70.62 -43.46 6.31
CA SER A 819 -69.76 -42.27 6.38
C SER A 819 -69.29 -41.80 5.00
N LEU A 820 -69.01 -42.73 4.09
CA LEU A 820 -68.52 -42.44 2.73
C LEU A 820 -69.62 -42.44 1.67
N ARG A 821 -70.88 -42.69 2.07
CA ARG A 821 -72.03 -42.79 1.16
C ARG A 821 -72.16 -41.58 0.24
N THR A 822 -72.03 -40.38 0.79
CA THR A 822 -72.11 -39.13 0.02
C THR A 822 -70.98 -39.02 -1.02
N ALA A 823 -69.75 -39.39 -0.64
CA ALA A 823 -68.60 -39.40 -1.55
C ALA A 823 -68.81 -40.40 -2.70
N CYS A 824 -69.34 -41.59 -2.40
CA CYS A 824 -69.65 -42.61 -3.41
C CYS A 824 -70.73 -42.13 -4.39
N LEU A 825 -71.82 -41.53 -3.90
CA LEU A 825 -72.90 -40.99 -4.73
C LEU A 825 -72.41 -39.86 -5.64
N ASN A 826 -71.56 -38.97 -5.12
CA ASN A 826 -70.92 -37.92 -5.92
C ASN A 826 -70.00 -38.52 -6.99
N GLY A 827 -69.22 -39.56 -6.65
CA GLY A 827 -68.39 -40.29 -7.58
C GLY A 827 -69.20 -40.98 -8.70
N LEU A 828 -70.31 -41.62 -8.35
CA LEU A 828 -71.23 -42.22 -9.32
C LEU A 828 -71.83 -41.17 -10.27
N ALA A 829 -72.21 -40.00 -9.75
CA ALA A 829 -72.69 -38.89 -10.57
C ALA A 829 -71.59 -38.41 -11.53
N ALA A 830 -70.34 -38.29 -11.08
CA ALA A 830 -69.21 -37.90 -11.92
C ALA A 830 -68.93 -38.92 -13.04
N ILE A 831 -68.97 -40.22 -12.74
CA ILE A 831 -68.85 -41.28 -13.75
C ILE A 831 -69.96 -41.15 -14.79
N ARG A 832 -71.21 -41.01 -14.34
CA ARG A 832 -72.39 -40.91 -15.20
C ARG A 832 -72.34 -39.69 -16.11
N THR A 833 -72.07 -38.50 -15.57
CA THR A 833 -71.99 -37.27 -16.35
C THR A 833 -70.90 -37.34 -17.41
N LEU A 834 -69.74 -37.94 -17.12
CA LEU A 834 -68.68 -38.08 -18.12
C LEU A 834 -69.05 -39.09 -19.20
N GLN A 835 -69.71 -40.21 -18.84
CA GLN A 835 -70.24 -41.16 -19.82
C GLN A 835 -71.28 -40.50 -20.74
N GLU A 836 -72.21 -39.73 -20.18
CA GLU A 836 -73.20 -38.94 -20.94
C GLU A 836 -72.54 -37.89 -21.86
N GLU A 837 -71.49 -37.19 -21.39
CA GLU A 837 -70.73 -36.24 -22.23
C GLU A 837 -69.95 -36.95 -23.33
N LYS A 838 -69.37 -38.13 -23.07
CA LYS A 838 -68.66 -38.94 -24.06
C LYS A 838 -69.63 -39.42 -25.15
N GLU A 839 -70.83 -39.86 -24.77
CA GLU A 839 -71.90 -40.21 -25.71
C GLU A 839 -72.38 -38.99 -26.50
N ARG A 840 -72.53 -37.83 -25.86
CA ARG A 840 -72.88 -36.56 -26.52
C ARG A 840 -71.79 -36.07 -27.48
N TRP A 841 -70.52 -36.27 -27.15
CA TRP A 841 -69.38 -35.97 -28.02
C TRP A 841 -69.31 -36.93 -29.20
N ALA A 842 -69.48 -38.24 -28.97
CA ALA A 842 -69.61 -39.23 -30.03
C ALA A 842 -70.79 -38.90 -30.97
N GLY A 843 -71.91 -38.42 -30.43
CA GLY A 843 -73.06 -37.96 -31.21
C GLY A 843 -72.83 -36.65 -31.99
N ARG A 844 -71.89 -35.79 -31.58
CA ARG A 844 -71.49 -34.57 -32.32
C ARG A 844 -70.56 -34.84 -33.49
N ALA A 845 -69.84 -35.96 -33.49
CA ALA A 845 -69.00 -36.39 -34.61
C ALA A 845 -69.81 -36.88 -35.83
N THR A 846 -71.12 -37.09 -35.68
CA THR A 846 -72.00 -37.68 -36.69
C THR A 846 -73.20 -36.79 -37.01
N SER A 847 -72.94 -35.68 -37.70
CA SER A 847 -73.93 -35.06 -38.60
C SER A 847 -73.38 -35.19 -40.02
N GLU A 848 -73.76 -36.24 -40.74
CA GLU A 848 -73.26 -36.55 -42.10
C GLU A 848 -73.45 -35.37 -43.07
N SER A 849 -74.53 -34.59 -42.88
CA SER A 849 -74.84 -33.41 -43.68
C SER A 849 -73.89 -32.22 -43.43
N ALA A 850 -73.49 -31.99 -42.17
CA ALA A 850 -72.53 -30.94 -41.83
C ALA A 850 -71.11 -31.32 -42.24
N ARG A 851 -70.75 -32.61 -42.11
CA ARG A 851 -69.48 -33.17 -42.57
C ARG A 851 -69.35 -33.07 -44.09
N ALA A 852 -70.37 -33.50 -44.84
CA ALA A 852 -70.37 -33.43 -46.31
C ALA A 852 -70.17 -31.98 -46.80
N LYS A 853 -70.90 -31.02 -46.23
CA LYS A 853 -70.78 -29.61 -46.61
C LYS A 853 -69.40 -29.01 -46.28
N ALA A 854 -68.82 -29.36 -45.12
CA ALA A 854 -67.47 -28.92 -44.76
C ALA A 854 -66.40 -29.55 -45.66
N LEU A 855 -66.55 -30.83 -46.04
CA LEU A 855 -65.64 -31.49 -46.98
C LEU A 855 -65.70 -30.85 -48.37
N ASP A 856 -66.89 -30.53 -48.87
CA ASP A 856 -67.05 -29.82 -50.16
C ASP A 856 -66.32 -28.46 -50.17
N GLU A 857 -66.46 -27.67 -49.11
CA GLU A 857 -65.78 -26.37 -48.98
C GLU A 857 -64.25 -26.53 -48.88
N LEU A 858 -63.77 -27.51 -48.10
CA LEU A 858 -62.33 -27.78 -47.95
C LEU A 858 -61.69 -28.32 -49.22
N VAL A 859 -62.42 -29.12 -50.00
CA VAL A 859 -61.95 -29.65 -51.29
C VAL A 859 -61.71 -28.54 -52.30
N ALA A 860 -62.53 -27.48 -52.29
CA ALA A 860 -62.30 -26.31 -53.13
C ALA A 860 -61.00 -25.57 -52.76
N LEU A 861 -60.60 -25.60 -51.48
CA LEU A 861 -59.38 -24.95 -50.99
C LEU A 861 -58.08 -25.70 -51.37
N LEU A 862 -58.18 -26.94 -51.85
CA LEU A 862 -57.01 -27.71 -52.32
C LEU A 862 -56.35 -27.11 -53.56
N ASP A 863 -57.07 -26.29 -54.32
CA ASP A 863 -56.57 -25.62 -55.53
C ASP A 863 -56.14 -24.16 -55.25
N SER A 864 -56.03 -23.76 -53.97
CA SER A 864 -55.61 -22.41 -53.56
C SER A 864 -54.17 -22.10 -54.01
N LYS A 865 -53.87 -20.84 -54.33
CA LYS A 865 -52.50 -20.39 -54.64
C LYS A 865 -51.60 -20.36 -53.40
N ASP A 866 -52.17 -20.22 -52.20
CA ASP A 866 -51.44 -20.19 -50.94
C ASP A 866 -51.18 -21.62 -50.42
N GLU A 867 -49.91 -21.98 -50.27
CA GLU A 867 -49.46 -23.28 -49.79
C GLU A 867 -49.91 -23.60 -48.35
N LYS A 868 -50.05 -22.60 -47.48
CA LYS A 868 -50.53 -22.81 -46.09
C LYS A 868 -52.02 -23.13 -46.09
N VAL A 869 -52.78 -22.50 -46.97
CA VAL A 869 -54.21 -22.77 -47.14
C VAL A 869 -54.42 -24.18 -47.70
N ARG A 870 -53.63 -24.58 -48.72
CA ARG A 870 -53.67 -25.96 -49.24
C ARG A 870 -53.31 -26.98 -48.15
N ALA A 871 -52.23 -26.78 -47.40
CA ALA A 871 -51.81 -27.70 -46.33
C ALA A 871 -52.85 -27.78 -45.19
N GLY A 872 -53.46 -26.65 -44.83
CA GLY A 872 -54.54 -26.59 -43.83
C GLY A 872 -55.80 -27.32 -44.29
N ALA A 873 -56.18 -27.17 -45.56
CA ALA A 873 -57.30 -27.89 -46.16
C ALA A 873 -57.04 -29.41 -46.18
N VAL A 874 -55.86 -29.84 -46.63
CA VAL A 874 -55.43 -31.25 -46.62
C VAL A 874 -55.48 -31.86 -45.22
N THR A 875 -54.94 -31.16 -44.24
CA THR A 875 -54.94 -31.62 -42.84
C THR A 875 -56.36 -31.75 -42.29
N SER A 876 -57.22 -30.79 -42.63
CA SER A 876 -58.62 -30.77 -42.20
C SER A 876 -59.44 -31.89 -42.85
N ILE A 877 -59.23 -32.18 -44.14
CA ILE A 877 -59.88 -33.31 -44.84
C ILE A 877 -59.47 -34.64 -44.22
N GLY A 878 -58.18 -34.83 -43.91
CA GLY A 878 -57.71 -36.03 -43.21
C GLY A 878 -58.29 -36.19 -41.81
N THR A 879 -58.51 -35.07 -41.11
CA THR A 879 -59.10 -35.06 -39.75
C THR A 879 -60.61 -35.33 -39.76
N LEU A 880 -61.32 -34.84 -40.79
CA LEU A 880 -62.75 -35.09 -40.99
C LEU A 880 -63.06 -36.45 -41.63
N GLY A 881 -62.05 -37.28 -41.86
CA GLY A 881 -62.22 -38.63 -42.39
C GLY A 881 -62.70 -38.65 -43.84
N GLY A 882 -62.40 -37.64 -44.66
CA GLY A 882 -62.86 -37.51 -46.05
C GLY A 882 -62.23 -38.51 -47.03
N THR A 883 -62.42 -39.81 -46.77
CA THR A 883 -61.87 -40.93 -47.54
C THR A 883 -62.24 -40.88 -49.03
N GLU A 884 -63.39 -40.32 -49.37
CA GLU A 884 -63.89 -40.08 -50.72
C GLU A 884 -63.00 -39.11 -51.53
N HIS A 885 -62.16 -38.32 -50.87
CA HIS A 885 -61.21 -37.38 -51.51
C HIS A 885 -59.77 -37.90 -51.56
N SER A 886 -59.53 -39.17 -51.19
CA SER A 886 -58.20 -39.80 -51.24
C SER A 886 -57.47 -39.62 -52.58
N PRO A 887 -58.12 -39.73 -53.76
CA PRO A 887 -57.44 -39.48 -55.03
C PRO A 887 -56.86 -38.07 -55.18
N ARG A 888 -57.53 -37.05 -54.61
CA ARG A 888 -57.04 -35.66 -54.60
C ARG A 888 -55.87 -35.50 -53.63
N LEU A 889 -55.93 -36.12 -52.46
CA LEU A 889 -54.84 -36.09 -51.47
C LEU A 889 -53.56 -36.77 -52.00
N VAL A 890 -53.70 -37.91 -52.71
CA VAL A 890 -52.56 -38.60 -53.33
C VAL A 890 -51.83 -37.72 -54.36
N ARG A 891 -52.56 -36.91 -55.14
CA ARG A 891 -51.94 -35.96 -56.07
C ARG A 891 -51.09 -34.90 -55.36
N LEU A 892 -51.50 -34.49 -54.15
CA LEU A 892 -50.81 -33.46 -53.36
C LEU A 892 -49.51 -33.97 -52.71
N LEU A 893 -49.22 -35.27 -52.77
CA LEU A 893 -47.87 -35.80 -52.48
C LEU A 893 -46.81 -35.30 -53.47
N GLN A 894 -47.23 -34.79 -54.64
CA GLN A 894 -46.37 -34.18 -55.63
C GLN A 894 -46.50 -32.64 -55.68
N ASP A 895 -47.15 -32.02 -54.69
CA ASP A 895 -47.27 -30.56 -54.63
C ASP A 895 -45.87 -29.90 -54.57
N PRO A 896 -45.64 -28.78 -55.25
CA PRO A 896 -44.35 -28.07 -55.21
C PRO A 896 -43.93 -27.67 -53.78
N ALA A 897 -44.90 -27.36 -52.91
CA ALA A 897 -44.62 -26.94 -51.54
C ALA A 897 -44.36 -28.14 -50.60
N PRO A 898 -43.21 -28.20 -49.90
CA PRO A 898 -42.91 -29.29 -48.96
C PRO A 898 -43.95 -29.47 -47.85
N LEU A 899 -44.49 -28.36 -47.34
CA LEU A 899 -45.50 -28.34 -46.28
C LEU A 899 -46.78 -29.10 -46.69
N VAL A 900 -47.18 -28.96 -47.95
CA VAL A 900 -48.38 -29.61 -48.50
C VAL A 900 -48.14 -31.11 -48.70
N ARG A 901 -46.94 -31.50 -49.16
CA ARG A 901 -46.56 -32.92 -49.29
C ARG A 901 -46.58 -33.64 -47.95
N GLU A 902 -46.04 -33.02 -46.90
CA GLU A 902 -46.04 -33.58 -45.55
C GLU A 902 -47.46 -33.68 -44.98
N ALA A 903 -48.29 -32.65 -45.18
CA ALA A 903 -49.70 -32.68 -44.78
C ALA A 903 -50.47 -33.79 -45.51
N ALA A 904 -50.22 -33.97 -46.81
CA ALA A 904 -50.87 -35.00 -47.64
C ALA A 904 -50.48 -36.41 -47.17
N GLN A 905 -49.19 -36.63 -46.88
CA GLN A 905 -48.71 -37.89 -46.33
C GLN A 905 -49.39 -38.22 -45.00
N LYS A 906 -49.40 -37.28 -44.05
CA LYS A 906 -50.04 -37.47 -42.73
C LYS A 906 -51.56 -37.65 -42.83
N ALA A 907 -52.21 -36.96 -43.76
CA ALA A 907 -53.65 -37.10 -43.99
C ALA A 907 -53.98 -38.49 -44.54
N ILE A 908 -53.20 -38.99 -45.51
CA ILE A 908 -53.38 -40.34 -46.07
C ILE A 908 -53.12 -41.42 -45.01
N GLU A 909 -52.05 -41.29 -44.23
CA GLU A 909 -51.75 -42.22 -43.12
C GLU A 909 -52.88 -42.27 -42.09
N ARG A 910 -53.46 -41.10 -41.74
CA ARG A 910 -54.61 -41.02 -40.84
C ARG A 910 -55.87 -41.66 -41.42
N LEU A 911 -56.16 -41.44 -42.70
CA LEU A 911 -57.32 -42.03 -43.37
C LEU A 911 -57.18 -43.55 -43.53
N ALA A 912 -55.95 -44.06 -43.70
CA ALA A 912 -55.68 -45.50 -43.74
C ALA A 912 -55.78 -46.19 -42.37
N ALA A 913 -55.66 -45.44 -41.27
CA ALA A 913 -55.71 -45.95 -39.90
C ALA A 913 -57.15 -46.11 -39.33
N VAL A 914 -58.19 -45.64 -40.03
CA VAL A 914 -59.60 -45.77 -39.60
C VAL A 914 -60.24 -46.99 -40.28
N PRO A 915 -60.61 -48.07 -39.54
CA PRO A 915 -61.26 -49.24 -40.13
C PRO A 915 -62.72 -48.95 -40.52
N THR A 916 -63.07 -49.21 -41.78
CA THR A 916 -64.40 -49.09 -42.35
C THR A 916 -65.38 -50.06 -41.67
N SER A 917 -66.21 -49.56 -40.75
CA SER A 917 -67.28 -50.33 -40.09
C SER A 917 -68.52 -49.47 -39.85
N ALA A 918 -69.36 -49.35 -40.89
CA ALA A 918 -70.79 -49.07 -40.78
C ALA A 918 -71.50 -49.47 -42.08
N ALA A 919 -71.39 -50.75 -42.46
CA ALA A 919 -72.43 -51.39 -43.26
C ALA A 919 -73.46 -51.97 -42.27
N GLY A 920 -74.64 -51.36 -42.21
CA GLY A 920 -75.82 -51.89 -41.53
C GLY A 920 -76.92 -52.22 -42.55
N PRO A 921 -77.72 -53.28 -42.33
CA PRO A 921 -78.17 -54.17 -43.39
C PRO A 921 -79.51 -53.77 -44.04
N GLY A 922 -79.61 -53.98 -45.36
CA GLY A 922 -80.85 -54.01 -46.12
C GLY A 922 -81.10 -55.42 -46.66
N LYS A 923 -82.18 -56.02 -46.17
CA LYS A 923 -82.81 -57.29 -46.57
C LYS A 923 -83.18 -57.36 -48.06
N GLN A 924 -83.38 -58.60 -48.52
CA GLN A 924 -84.37 -58.95 -49.55
C GLN A 924 -85.79 -58.51 -49.15
#